data_AF-A0A9E3TF73-F1
#
_entry.id   AF-A0A9E3TF73-F1
#
_cell.length_a   1.000
_cell.length_b   1.000
_cell.length_c   1.000
_cell.angle_alpha   90.00
_cell.angle_beta   90.00
_cell.angle_gamma   90.00
#
_symmetry.space_group_name_H-M   'P 1'
#
loop_
_entity.id
_entity.type
_entity.pdbx_description
1 polymer ?
#
loop_
_entity_poly.entity_id
_entity_poly.type
_entity_poly.pdbx_seq_one_letter_code
_entity_poly.pdbx_strand_id
1 'polypeptide(L)'
;MIEVMIDGKTTEVAPGTTILAAAKKLGISIPALCDSEMVEPYGACRVCSVEIDEGRRKRIVTACNYPLNKPAEVSTASDRALRVRRLVLEMMLARWPNVRVVRDLALEAGIDGARFVHPRRNESEHACILCGLCVRLCHEGVWHRILAFEGRGDSRKVTMPYGKQPKECVGCMQCASICPTGAIRFTSDPNHPVDAERIRRAGSELTREVLVLDKSQCRMREAGTAHLVEIMNDYDLLPVMNYKFGAHADTHKIASDKFVKIFSQGVADGCALGCDMACAKAVEGHELRTGPDKGQSVLVDGPEYETASGCGSNIGIFEPWAIVEINYYCDHYGVDTISFGTLMAFVMECFEAGILNEERTGGIDLRFGSVEGTLEVLHQMGRGEGFGLIAGQGIRRMKRIFVERFGADPAFVQDIGMEAKGLEYSEYVTKESLAQQGGYGIALKGPQHDEAWLIFMDMVNKQIPTFEDKAEALHYFPMWRTWFGLNGLCKLLWNDVEPEDNAESGAPAKVPRHVQGYCEFVAGMTGREVTPDDLITQSERVYNFQRIFNLKMGYGRRRHDAIPYRSQGPVTAEEYLSRQDRYDKQLREEIGVDPATMTLDERRAALRRHREGRYQKLLDAVYKRRGWTPDGIPTLAKARALGIDKVEGLVELLAAHGVTE
;
A
#
# COMPACT_ATOMS: atom_id res chain seq x y z
N MET A 1 16.06 -8.87 26.92
CA MET A 1 14.86 -8.74 27.77
C MET A 1 15.27 -8.16 29.12
N ILE A 2 14.36 -7.45 29.79
CA ILE A 2 14.55 -6.84 31.11
C ILE A 2 13.48 -7.40 32.03
N GLU A 3 13.88 -7.88 33.21
CA GLU A 3 12.97 -8.34 34.25
C GLU A 3 12.38 -7.14 35.02
N VAL A 4 11.05 -7.10 35.15
CA VAL A 4 10.34 -6.03 35.85
C VAL A 4 9.27 -6.66 36.75
N MET A 5 9.25 -6.23 38.02
CA MET A 5 8.25 -6.63 39.00
C MET A 5 7.26 -5.48 39.23
N ILE A 6 5.96 -5.72 39.05
CA ILE A 6 4.90 -4.74 39.26
C ILE A 6 3.89 -5.34 40.25
N ASP A 7 3.72 -4.71 41.41
CA ASP A 7 2.84 -5.18 42.50
C ASP A 7 3.03 -6.67 42.84
N GLY A 8 4.30 -7.12 42.88
CA GLY A 8 4.66 -8.50 43.20
C GLY A 8 4.53 -9.51 42.04
N LYS A 9 4.08 -9.09 40.85
CA LYS A 9 4.07 -9.91 39.63
C LYS A 9 5.24 -9.58 38.73
N THR A 10 5.96 -10.59 38.25
CA THR A 10 7.15 -10.41 37.39
C THR A 10 6.82 -10.66 35.92
N THR A 11 7.38 -9.85 35.03
CA THR A 11 7.36 -10.06 33.58
C THR A 11 8.71 -9.68 32.97
N GLU A 12 9.02 -10.26 31.82
CA GLU A 12 10.09 -9.79 30.96
C GLU A 12 9.55 -8.90 29.83
N VAL A 13 10.27 -7.82 29.54
CA VAL A 13 9.95 -6.84 28.48
C VAL A 13 11.20 -6.43 27.68
N ALA A 14 11.00 -5.91 26.47
CA ALA A 14 12.09 -5.32 25.68
C ALA A 14 12.51 -3.96 26.26
N PRO A 15 13.79 -3.55 26.14
CA PRO A 15 14.22 -2.20 26.49
C PRO A 15 13.37 -1.11 25.83
N GLY A 16 13.04 -0.07 26.59
CA GLY A 16 12.17 1.02 26.13
C GLY A 16 10.67 0.80 26.38
N THR A 17 10.23 -0.41 26.72
CA THR A 17 8.82 -0.68 27.07
C THR A 17 8.37 0.21 28.22
N THR A 18 7.19 0.82 28.13
CA THR A 18 6.69 1.69 29.20
C THR A 18 6.17 0.87 30.38
N ILE A 19 6.20 1.45 31.60
CA ILE A 19 5.63 0.78 32.78
C ILE A 19 4.16 0.42 32.55
N LEU A 20 3.38 1.30 31.91
CA LEU A 20 1.96 1.06 31.63
C LEU A 20 1.77 -0.13 30.67
N ALA A 21 2.59 -0.26 29.63
CA ALA A 21 2.54 -1.41 28.72
C ALA A 21 2.91 -2.73 29.45
N ALA A 22 3.94 -2.70 30.29
CA ALA A 22 4.33 -3.84 31.13
C ALA A 22 3.21 -4.22 32.12
N ALA A 23 2.54 -3.24 32.73
CA ALA A 23 1.41 -3.47 33.64
C ALA A 23 0.20 -4.08 32.92
N LYS A 24 -0.13 -3.61 31.71
CA LYS A 24 -1.18 -4.19 30.86
C LYS A 24 -0.91 -5.68 30.58
N LYS A 25 0.34 -6.06 30.26
CA LYS A 25 0.75 -7.47 30.06
C LYS A 25 0.51 -8.35 31.29
N LEU A 26 0.60 -7.78 32.49
CA LEU A 26 0.37 -8.47 33.78
C LEU A 26 -1.10 -8.42 34.25
N GLY A 27 -2.00 -7.80 33.49
CA GLY A 27 -3.39 -7.56 33.89
C GLY A 27 -3.52 -6.59 35.06
N ILE A 28 -2.55 -5.69 35.26
CA ILE A 28 -2.55 -4.67 36.31
C ILE A 28 -3.09 -3.36 35.72
N SER A 29 -4.19 -2.88 36.28
CA SER A 29 -4.81 -1.62 35.83
C SER A 29 -4.08 -0.41 36.44
N ILE A 30 -3.66 0.51 35.57
CA ILE A 30 -3.12 1.82 35.97
C ILE A 30 -3.90 2.89 35.18
N PRO A 31 -4.58 3.84 35.85
CA PRO A 31 -5.39 4.85 35.18
C PRO A 31 -4.54 5.84 34.38
N ALA A 32 -4.91 6.14 33.14
CA ALA A 32 -4.21 7.08 32.28
C ALA A 32 -5.15 7.79 31.29
N LEU A 33 -5.57 9.02 31.61
CA LEU A 33 -6.55 9.79 30.81
C LEU A 33 -6.00 10.42 29.52
N CYS A 34 -4.68 10.54 29.41
CA CYS A 34 -4.00 11.09 28.24
C CYS A 34 -3.18 10.03 27.48
N ASP A 35 -3.48 8.75 27.73
CA ASP A 35 -2.88 7.60 27.05
C ASP A 35 -3.87 7.08 26.01
N SER A 36 -3.34 6.69 24.85
CA SER A 36 -4.06 5.99 23.80
C SER A 36 -2.99 5.32 22.92
N GLU A 37 -3.29 4.13 22.41
CA GLU A 37 -2.41 3.43 21.48
C GLU A 37 -2.24 4.14 20.13
N MET A 38 -3.14 5.07 19.79
CA MET A 38 -3.12 5.81 18.52
C MET A 38 -2.17 7.02 18.53
N VAL A 39 -1.51 7.32 19.66
CA VAL A 39 -0.59 8.46 19.81
C VAL A 39 0.57 8.06 20.72
N GLU A 40 1.70 8.75 20.62
CA GLU A 40 2.87 8.44 21.46
C GLU A 40 2.58 8.63 22.97
N PRO A 41 3.40 8.15 23.90
CA PRO A 41 3.17 8.43 25.32
C PRO A 41 3.41 9.89 25.75
N TYR A 42 2.43 10.54 26.43
CA TYR A 42 2.52 11.96 26.82
C TYR A 42 2.81 12.24 28.30
N GLY A 43 2.10 11.58 29.22
CA GLY A 43 2.26 11.78 30.67
C GLY A 43 1.73 13.10 31.23
N ALA A 44 0.83 13.81 30.53
CA ALA A 44 0.33 15.10 30.98
C ALA A 44 -0.71 15.04 32.10
N CYS A 45 -1.60 14.04 32.11
CA CYS A 45 -2.68 13.97 33.12
C CYS A 45 -2.19 13.60 34.52
N ARG A 46 -1.01 12.95 34.65
CA ARG A 46 -0.39 12.49 35.91
C ARG A 46 -1.19 11.50 36.75
N VAL A 47 -2.37 11.07 36.31
CA VAL A 47 -3.17 10.06 37.02
C VAL A 47 -2.47 8.68 37.04
N CYS A 48 -1.57 8.43 36.07
CA CYS A 48 -0.77 7.20 35.98
C CYS A 48 0.48 7.19 36.89
N SER A 49 0.57 8.08 37.88
CA SER A 49 1.75 8.16 38.76
C SER A 49 1.97 6.87 39.56
N VAL A 50 3.17 6.30 39.50
CA VAL A 50 3.58 5.09 40.22
C VAL A 50 4.91 5.33 40.94
N GLU A 51 5.21 4.51 41.93
CA GLU A 51 6.54 4.49 42.55
C GLU A 51 7.40 3.41 41.91
N ILE A 52 8.60 3.77 41.46
CA ILE A 52 9.58 2.84 40.88
C ILE A 52 10.84 2.82 41.73
N ASP A 53 11.38 1.62 41.95
CA ASP A 53 12.69 1.33 42.50
C ASP A 53 13.56 0.66 41.42
N GLU A 54 14.76 1.18 41.20
CA GLU A 54 15.74 0.63 40.26
C GLU A 54 17.09 0.41 40.96
N GLY A 55 17.06 0.12 42.26
CA GLY A 55 18.23 -0.25 43.07
C GLY A 55 19.08 0.90 43.62
N ARG A 56 18.74 2.16 43.32
CA ARG A 56 19.42 3.35 43.89
C ARG A 56 18.52 4.18 44.80
N ARG A 57 17.29 4.49 44.36
CA ARG A 57 16.32 5.31 45.09
C ARG A 57 14.90 5.12 44.55
N LYS A 58 13.92 5.13 45.45
CA LYS A 58 12.48 5.13 45.10
C LYS A 58 12.01 6.50 44.65
N ARG A 59 11.40 6.57 43.46
CA ARG A 59 10.91 7.83 42.86
C ARG A 59 9.49 7.68 42.32
N ILE A 60 8.75 8.78 42.32
CA ILE A 60 7.47 8.86 41.62
C ILE A 60 7.71 9.21 40.16
N VAL A 61 7.14 8.42 39.27
CA VAL A 61 7.21 8.58 37.81
C VAL A 61 5.82 8.39 37.20
N THR A 62 5.64 8.77 35.94
CA THR A 62 4.42 8.55 35.17
C THR A 62 4.50 7.23 34.42
N ALA A 63 3.61 6.27 34.71
CA ALA A 63 3.71 4.94 34.13
C ALA A 63 3.59 4.91 32.60
N CYS A 64 2.78 5.80 32.02
CA CYS A 64 2.47 5.77 30.59
C CYS A 64 3.68 6.04 29.68
N ASN A 65 4.61 6.90 30.08
CA ASN A 65 5.74 7.34 29.25
C ASN A 65 7.12 7.06 29.84
N TYR A 66 7.19 6.33 30.96
CA TYR A 66 8.46 6.01 31.60
C TYR A 66 9.07 4.73 30.98
N PRO A 67 10.22 4.81 30.27
CA PRO A 67 10.81 3.66 29.61
C PRO A 67 11.59 2.77 30.59
N LEU A 68 11.37 1.47 30.51
CA LEU A 68 12.09 0.44 31.27
C LEU A 68 13.36 0.06 30.50
N ASN A 69 14.53 0.44 31.03
CA ASN A 69 15.84 0.17 30.43
C ASN A 69 16.77 -0.71 31.29
N LYS A 70 16.33 -1.05 32.49
CA LYS A 70 17.04 -1.87 33.47
C LYS A 70 16.02 -2.51 34.42
N PRO A 71 16.42 -3.55 35.18
CA PRO A 71 15.51 -4.18 36.13
C PRO A 71 14.93 -3.18 37.11
N ALA A 72 13.63 -3.31 37.38
CA ALA A 72 12.89 -2.37 38.20
C ALA A 72 11.75 -3.05 38.97
N GLU A 73 11.49 -2.55 40.18
CA GLU A 73 10.32 -2.86 40.98
C GLU A 73 9.37 -1.66 40.98
N VAL A 74 8.11 -1.87 40.63
CA VAL A 74 7.08 -0.84 40.53
C VAL A 74 5.96 -1.16 41.52
N SER A 75 5.60 -0.18 42.34
CA SER A 75 4.40 -0.23 43.17
C SER A 75 3.37 0.77 42.65
N THR A 76 2.20 0.27 42.27
CA THR A 76 1.11 1.12 41.76
C THR A 76 0.24 1.70 42.86
N ALA A 77 0.25 1.08 44.04
CA ALA A 77 -0.57 1.42 45.19
C ALA A 77 0.24 1.88 46.42
N SER A 78 1.50 2.31 46.24
CA SER A 78 2.27 2.85 47.35
C SER A 78 1.63 4.13 47.91
N ASP A 79 1.77 4.37 49.20
CA ASP A 79 1.24 5.56 49.87
C ASP A 79 1.66 6.87 49.18
N ARG A 80 2.88 6.93 48.66
CA ARG A 80 3.38 8.09 47.91
C ARG A 80 2.67 8.23 46.56
N ALA A 81 2.50 7.14 45.82
CA ALA A 81 1.78 7.14 44.54
C ALA A 81 0.31 7.52 44.72
N LEU A 82 -0.39 6.92 45.69
CA LEU A 82 -1.79 7.20 45.98
C LEU A 82 -2.03 8.65 46.41
N ARG A 83 -1.15 9.22 47.25
CA ARG A 83 -1.24 10.66 47.62
C ARG A 83 -1.13 11.58 46.41
N VAL A 84 -0.22 11.29 45.48
CA VAL A 84 -0.05 12.08 44.25
C VAL A 84 -1.29 11.97 43.36
N ARG A 85 -1.80 10.75 43.13
CA ARG A 85 -3.02 10.54 42.33
C ARG A 85 -4.22 11.24 42.94
N ARG A 86 -4.41 11.13 44.26
CA ARG A 86 -5.52 11.81 44.96
C ARG A 86 -5.46 13.32 44.80
N LEU A 87 -4.28 13.93 44.99
CA LEU A 87 -4.11 15.37 44.80
C LEU A 87 -4.46 15.81 43.37
N VAL A 88 -3.99 15.07 42.36
CA VAL A 88 -4.30 15.35 40.96
C VAL A 88 -5.80 15.24 40.71
N LEU A 89 -6.44 14.15 41.13
CA LEU A 89 -7.87 13.92 40.93
C LEU A 89 -8.74 14.96 41.65
N GLU A 90 -8.38 15.39 42.85
CA GLU A 90 -9.05 16.49 43.54
C GLU A 90 -8.95 17.82 42.76
N MET A 91 -7.78 18.13 42.20
CA MET A 91 -7.61 19.32 41.35
C MET A 91 -8.42 19.21 40.06
N MET A 92 -8.49 18.02 39.45
CA MET A 92 -9.34 17.77 38.29
C MET A 92 -10.82 17.95 38.64
N LEU A 93 -11.29 17.38 39.75
CA LEU A 93 -12.68 17.49 40.23
C LEU A 93 -13.06 18.93 40.60
N ALA A 94 -12.11 19.72 41.10
CA ALA A 94 -12.31 21.16 41.36
C ALA A 94 -12.68 21.93 40.09
N ARG A 95 -12.09 21.55 38.95
CA ARG A 95 -12.31 22.19 37.64
C ARG A 95 -13.44 21.55 36.84
N TRP A 96 -13.58 20.22 36.89
CA TRP A 96 -14.49 19.43 36.04
C TRP A 96 -15.36 18.46 36.87
N PRO A 97 -16.22 19.00 37.76
CA PRO A 97 -16.96 18.20 38.75
C PRO A 97 -17.94 17.19 38.14
N ASN A 98 -18.46 17.45 36.94
CA ASN A 98 -19.53 16.67 36.34
C ASN A 98 -19.07 15.74 35.22
N VAL A 99 -17.78 15.75 34.87
CA VAL A 99 -17.23 14.87 33.83
C VAL A 99 -17.11 13.45 34.38
N ARG A 100 -17.86 12.51 33.81
CA ARG A 100 -17.98 11.11 34.29
C ARG A 100 -16.63 10.45 34.58
N VAL A 101 -15.71 10.43 33.61
CA VAL A 101 -14.40 9.75 33.79
C VAL A 101 -13.57 10.33 34.92
N VAL A 102 -13.70 11.63 35.22
CA VAL A 102 -13.01 12.28 36.34
C VAL A 102 -13.64 11.87 37.67
N ARG A 103 -14.98 11.85 37.72
CA ARG A 103 -15.74 11.43 38.91
C ARG A 103 -15.47 9.98 39.28
N ASP A 104 -15.53 9.08 38.30
CA ASP A 104 -15.35 7.64 38.50
C ASP A 104 -13.96 7.37 39.09
N LEU A 105 -12.90 7.97 38.52
CA LEU A 105 -11.52 7.85 39.05
C LEU A 105 -11.35 8.50 40.43
N ALA A 106 -12.03 9.62 40.70
CA ALA A 106 -11.99 10.27 42.01
C ALA A 106 -12.64 9.39 43.08
N LEU A 107 -13.79 8.78 42.78
CA LEU A 107 -14.48 7.84 43.66
C LEU A 107 -13.64 6.60 43.93
N GLU A 108 -13.02 6.01 42.91
CA GLU A 108 -12.06 4.90 43.06
C GLU A 108 -10.88 5.26 43.96
N ALA A 109 -10.43 6.52 43.94
CA ALA A 109 -9.37 7.02 44.80
C ALA A 109 -9.84 7.38 46.22
N GLY A 110 -11.15 7.27 46.52
CA GLY A 110 -11.75 7.59 47.81
C GLY A 110 -12.00 9.09 48.04
N ILE A 111 -12.28 9.85 46.97
CA ILE A 111 -12.56 11.29 47.01
C ILE A 111 -14.04 11.52 46.77
N ASP A 112 -14.73 12.15 47.71
CA ASP A 112 -16.16 12.49 47.67
C ASP A 112 -16.43 13.95 47.30
N GLY A 113 -15.41 14.82 47.34
CA GLY A 113 -15.51 16.23 46.97
C GLY A 113 -14.15 16.91 46.77
N ALA A 114 -14.15 18.06 46.11
CA ALA A 114 -12.95 18.84 45.86
C ALA A 114 -12.71 19.87 46.99
N ARG A 115 -11.53 19.83 47.61
CA ARG A 115 -11.10 20.85 48.61
C ARG A 115 -10.75 22.20 47.98
N PHE A 116 -10.43 22.19 46.69
CA PHE A 116 -9.97 23.37 45.95
C PHE A 116 -11.12 24.01 45.17
N VAL A 117 -11.06 25.34 45.02
CA VAL A 117 -11.93 26.09 44.10
C VAL A 117 -11.11 26.50 42.89
N HIS A 118 -11.54 26.09 41.70
CA HIS A 118 -10.87 26.46 40.45
C HIS A 118 -11.51 27.72 39.84
N PRO A 119 -10.74 28.76 39.45
CA PRO A 119 -11.30 30.01 38.91
C PRO A 119 -12.04 29.84 37.57
N ARG A 120 -11.73 28.76 36.84
CA ARG A 120 -12.39 28.36 35.58
C ARG A 120 -13.17 27.04 35.72
N ARG A 121 -13.84 26.82 36.85
CA ARG A 121 -14.70 25.64 37.06
C ARG A 121 -15.72 25.54 35.93
N ASN A 122 -15.86 24.35 35.36
CA ASN A 122 -16.76 24.05 34.25
C ASN A 122 -17.65 22.87 34.63
N GLU A 123 -18.94 23.13 34.79
CA GLU A 123 -19.92 22.16 35.25
C GLU A 123 -20.59 21.35 34.12
N SER A 124 -20.14 21.53 32.87
CA SER A 124 -20.59 20.69 31.77
C SER A 124 -20.11 19.24 31.95
N GLU A 125 -21.01 18.29 31.74
CA GLU A 125 -20.68 16.85 31.68
C GLU A 125 -19.70 16.51 30.56
N HIS A 126 -19.62 17.38 29.55
CA HIS A 126 -18.75 17.25 28.38
C HIS A 126 -17.62 18.28 28.39
N ALA A 127 -17.17 18.73 29.56
CA ALA A 127 -16.06 19.66 29.64
C ALA A 127 -14.76 19.03 29.10
N CYS A 128 -13.94 19.84 28.42
CA CYS A 128 -12.60 19.42 27.99
C CYS A 128 -11.66 19.33 29.21
N ILE A 129 -11.13 18.13 29.46
CA ILE A 129 -10.17 17.86 30.55
C ILE A 129 -8.71 18.14 30.17
N LEU A 130 -8.47 18.75 28.99
CA LEU A 130 -7.14 19.11 28.48
C LEU A 130 -6.14 17.93 28.41
N CYS A 131 -6.62 16.72 28.15
CA CYS A 131 -5.77 15.54 28.02
C CYS A 131 -4.81 15.60 26.82
N GLY A 132 -5.17 16.38 25.79
CA GLY A 132 -4.37 16.59 24.59
C GLY A 132 -4.47 15.49 23.54
N LEU A 133 -5.26 14.44 23.77
CA LEU A 133 -5.43 13.34 22.81
C LEU A 133 -5.88 13.84 21.43
N CYS A 134 -6.83 14.77 21.37
CA CYS A 134 -7.30 15.35 20.10
C CYS A 134 -6.23 16.16 19.35
N VAL A 135 -5.44 16.97 20.06
CA VAL A 135 -4.33 17.75 19.52
C VAL A 135 -3.27 16.82 18.95
N ARG A 136 -2.95 15.77 19.70
CA ARG A 136 -1.91 14.82 19.34
C ARG A 136 -2.34 13.89 18.23
N LEU A 137 -3.56 13.37 18.23
CA LEU A 137 -4.05 12.55 17.13
C LEU A 137 -4.11 13.37 15.83
N CYS A 138 -4.55 14.62 15.89
CA CYS A 138 -4.55 15.53 14.74
C CYS A 138 -3.13 15.83 14.22
N HIS A 139 -2.10 15.75 15.06
CA HIS A 139 -0.73 16.04 14.68
C HIS A 139 0.09 14.80 14.32
N GLU A 140 0.03 13.75 15.13
CA GLU A 140 0.88 12.56 15.09
C GLU A 140 0.20 11.37 14.37
N GLY A 141 -1.13 11.33 14.37
CA GLY A 141 -1.90 10.25 13.72
C GLY A 141 -2.37 10.64 12.32
N VAL A 142 -3.12 11.74 12.25
CA VAL A 142 -3.76 12.24 11.02
C VAL A 142 -2.92 13.32 10.32
N TRP A 143 -1.94 13.89 11.01
CA TRP A 143 -0.96 14.85 10.46
C TRP A 143 -1.52 16.15 9.86
N HIS A 144 -2.73 16.58 10.24
CA HIS A 144 -3.25 17.90 9.83
C HIS A 144 -2.75 19.06 10.68
N ARG A 145 -2.33 18.82 11.93
CA ARG A 145 -1.85 19.84 12.88
C ARG A 145 -2.80 21.05 13.06
N ILE A 146 -4.11 20.82 12.96
CA ILE A 146 -5.13 21.87 13.07
C ILE A 146 -5.38 22.28 14.53
N LEU A 147 -5.39 21.30 15.44
CA LEU A 147 -5.68 21.54 16.85
C LEU A 147 -4.41 21.87 17.62
N ALA A 148 -4.48 22.88 18.49
CA ALA A 148 -3.36 23.26 19.35
C ALA A 148 -3.84 23.70 20.74
N PHE A 149 -2.90 23.82 21.68
CA PHE A 149 -3.14 24.46 22.96
C PHE A 149 -2.83 25.95 22.88
N GLU A 150 -3.74 26.78 23.36
CA GLU A 150 -3.54 28.21 23.58
C GLU A 150 -3.54 28.53 25.07
N GLY A 151 -2.70 29.47 25.49
CA GLY A 151 -2.58 29.91 26.88
C GLY A 151 -1.74 28.99 27.77
N ARG A 152 -1.61 29.35 29.06
CA ARG A 152 -0.88 28.60 30.09
C ARG A 152 -1.64 28.63 31.41
N GLY A 153 -1.31 27.71 32.32
CA GLY A 153 -1.96 27.63 33.64
C GLY A 153 -3.46 27.40 33.54
N ASP A 154 -4.24 28.18 34.29
CA ASP A 154 -5.70 28.11 34.33
C ASP A 154 -6.37 28.57 33.02
N SER A 155 -5.71 29.46 32.25
CA SER A 155 -6.19 29.96 30.96
C SER A 155 -6.04 28.98 29.79
N ARG A 156 -5.34 27.86 29.98
CA ARG A 156 -5.05 26.89 28.92
C ARG A 156 -6.35 26.28 28.36
N LYS A 157 -6.47 26.24 27.03
CA LYS A 157 -7.58 25.62 26.29
C LYS A 157 -7.10 25.00 24.98
N VAL A 158 -7.90 24.10 24.40
CA VAL A 158 -7.71 23.62 23.03
C VAL A 158 -8.40 24.60 22.07
N THR A 159 -7.73 24.94 20.97
CA THR A 159 -8.27 25.83 19.93
C THR A 159 -7.82 25.39 18.54
N MET A 160 -8.45 25.98 17.53
CA MET A 160 -8.03 25.99 16.13
C MET A 160 -7.41 27.36 15.78
N PRO A 161 -6.78 27.53 14.60
CA PRO A 161 -6.28 28.83 14.15
C PRO A 161 -7.35 29.92 14.25
N TYR A 162 -7.03 30.99 14.99
CA TYR A 162 -7.95 32.12 15.24
C TYR A 162 -9.31 31.72 15.86
N GLY A 163 -9.40 30.55 16.49
CA GLY A 163 -10.63 30.02 17.08
C GLY A 163 -11.68 29.60 16.04
N LYS A 164 -11.30 29.41 14.78
CA LYS A 164 -12.19 29.02 13.67
C LYS A 164 -11.69 27.75 13.02
N GLN A 165 -12.60 26.98 12.44
CA GLN A 165 -12.23 25.85 11.59
C GLN A 165 -11.57 26.38 10.32
N PRO A 166 -10.29 26.05 10.07
CA PRO A 166 -9.61 26.46 8.86
C PRO A 166 -10.01 25.51 7.71
N LYS A 167 -9.77 25.90 6.46
CA LYS A 167 -10.19 25.11 5.28
C LYS A 167 -9.47 23.76 5.19
N GLU A 168 -8.28 23.69 5.78
CA GLU A 168 -7.41 22.52 5.88
C GLU A 168 -7.99 21.48 6.86
N CYS A 169 -8.96 21.86 7.70
CA CYS A 169 -9.68 20.89 8.53
C CYS A 169 -10.80 20.24 7.70
N VAL A 170 -10.49 19.10 7.10
CA VAL A 170 -11.43 18.29 6.30
C VAL A 170 -12.56 17.64 7.10
N GLY A 171 -12.59 17.84 8.42
CA GLY A 171 -13.59 17.22 9.27
C GLY A 171 -13.44 15.70 9.35
N CYS A 172 -12.22 15.18 9.47
CA CYS A 172 -11.95 13.74 9.62
C CYS A 172 -12.48 13.13 10.93
N MET A 173 -12.93 13.97 11.88
CA MET A 173 -13.57 13.60 13.16
C MET A 173 -12.75 12.75 14.13
N GLN A 174 -11.52 12.39 13.80
CA GLN A 174 -10.61 11.63 14.69
C GLN A 174 -10.45 12.28 16.07
N CYS A 175 -10.41 13.62 16.12
CA CYS A 175 -10.36 14.38 17.36
C CYS A 175 -11.60 14.25 18.24
N ALA A 176 -12.78 14.02 17.64
CA ALA A 176 -14.03 13.73 18.34
C ALA A 176 -14.06 12.27 18.82
N SER A 177 -13.66 11.32 17.97
CA SER A 177 -13.61 9.89 18.30
C SER A 177 -12.68 9.59 19.48
N ILE A 178 -11.51 10.22 19.55
CA ILE A 178 -10.55 10.01 20.66
C ILE A 178 -10.90 10.83 21.92
N CYS A 179 -11.95 11.65 21.92
CA CYS A 179 -12.24 12.54 23.05
C CYS A 179 -12.91 11.76 24.20
N PRO A 180 -12.25 11.59 25.37
CA PRO A 180 -12.79 10.77 26.46
C PRO A 180 -13.99 11.40 27.18
N THR A 181 -14.32 12.65 26.87
CA THR A 181 -15.41 13.40 27.53
C THR A 181 -16.51 13.85 26.58
N GLY A 182 -16.34 13.64 25.26
CA GLY A 182 -17.26 14.19 24.25
C GLY A 182 -17.27 15.73 24.18
N ALA A 183 -16.16 16.36 24.60
CA ALA A 183 -16.00 17.82 24.55
C ALA A 183 -15.87 18.37 23.13
N ILE A 184 -15.32 17.57 22.21
CA ILE A 184 -15.34 17.87 20.78
C ILE A 184 -16.54 17.15 20.20
N ARG A 185 -17.43 17.92 19.58
CA ARG A 185 -18.63 17.43 18.93
C ARG A 185 -18.63 17.87 17.49
N PHE A 186 -19.20 17.02 16.66
CA PHE A 186 -19.39 17.28 15.26
C PHE A 186 -20.83 17.72 15.01
N THR A 187 -21.01 18.82 14.29
CA THR A 187 -22.33 19.44 14.10
C THR A 187 -22.85 19.35 12.67
N SER A 188 -22.00 19.11 11.67
CA SER A 188 -22.40 19.11 10.25
C SER A 188 -21.36 18.47 9.34
N ASP A 189 -21.77 17.50 8.51
CA ASP A 189 -20.92 16.86 7.49
C ASP A 189 -21.17 17.48 6.11
N PRO A 190 -20.14 17.99 5.42
CA PRO A 190 -20.31 18.54 4.08
C PRO A 190 -20.76 17.51 3.04
N ASN A 191 -20.56 16.21 3.30
CA ASN A 191 -20.99 15.13 2.41
C ASN A 191 -22.42 14.66 2.69
N HIS A 192 -23.09 15.20 3.72
CA HIS A 192 -24.48 14.88 4.09
C HIS A 192 -24.81 13.36 4.10
N PRO A 193 -24.03 12.52 4.80
CA PRO A 193 -24.34 11.09 4.89
C PRO A 193 -25.66 10.86 5.64
N VAL A 194 -26.37 9.80 5.29
CA VAL A 194 -27.60 9.39 5.97
C VAL A 194 -27.35 9.03 7.44
N ASP A 195 -26.26 8.31 7.72
CA ASP A 195 -25.80 7.96 9.07
C ASP A 195 -24.29 8.19 9.19
N ALA A 196 -23.93 9.39 9.63
CA ALA A 196 -22.54 9.78 9.86
C ALA A 196 -21.86 8.97 10.97
N GLU A 197 -22.61 8.48 11.98
CA GLU A 197 -22.02 7.74 13.12
C GLU A 197 -21.58 6.35 12.69
N ARG A 198 -22.37 5.71 11.83
CA ARG A 198 -22.02 4.40 11.26
C ARG A 198 -20.73 4.47 10.44
N ILE A 199 -20.60 5.48 9.57
CA ILE A 199 -19.36 5.72 8.80
C ILE A 199 -18.18 5.96 9.74
N ARG A 200 -18.38 6.78 10.77
CA ARG A 200 -17.34 7.10 11.75
C ARG A 200 -16.79 5.86 12.44
N ARG A 201 -17.67 4.97 12.90
CA ARG A 201 -17.25 3.73 13.57
C ARG A 201 -16.37 2.89 12.65
N ALA A 202 -16.83 2.65 11.42
CA ALA A 202 -16.08 1.87 10.44
C ALA A 202 -14.71 2.52 10.10
N GLY A 203 -14.69 3.85 9.87
CA GLY A 203 -13.46 4.57 9.57
C GLY A 203 -12.48 4.64 10.75
N SER A 204 -12.97 4.89 11.97
CA SER A 204 -12.11 4.96 13.16
C SER A 204 -11.46 3.62 13.52
N GLU A 205 -12.14 2.49 13.27
CA GLU A 205 -11.53 1.17 13.42
C GLU A 205 -10.36 0.97 12.47
N LEU A 206 -10.56 1.28 11.18
CA LEU A 206 -9.52 1.20 10.16
C LEU A 206 -8.35 2.16 10.44
N THR A 207 -8.63 3.42 10.81
CA THR A 207 -7.59 4.39 11.20
C THR A 207 -6.76 3.84 12.35
N ARG A 208 -7.41 3.30 13.39
CA ARG A 208 -6.70 2.73 14.55
C ARG A 208 -5.78 1.60 14.10
N GLU A 209 -6.26 0.68 13.28
CA GLU A 209 -5.48 -0.46 12.79
C GLU A 209 -4.25 0.01 12.01
N VAL A 210 -4.42 0.92 11.07
CA VAL A 210 -3.29 1.50 10.31
C VAL A 210 -2.28 2.19 11.23
N LEU A 211 -2.73 2.98 12.19
CA LEU A 211 -1.83 3.69 13.12
C LEU A 211 -1.04 2.75 14.03
N VAL A 212 -1.65 1.64 14.46
CA VAL A 212 -1.05 0.72 15.44
C VAL A 212 -0.21 -0.35 14.76
N LEU A 213 -0.66 -0.90 13.64
CA LEU A 213 -0.14 -2.14 13.07
C LEU A 213 0.83 -1.92 11.91
N ASP A 214 0.74 -0.80 11.17
CA ASP A 214 1.59 -0.55 9.99
C ASP A 214 3.09 -0.68 10.31
N LYS A 215 3.52 -0.16 11.46
CA LYS A 215 4.93 -0.17 11.88
C LYS A 215 5.53 -1.57 12.01
N SER A 216 4.71 -2.58 12.30
CA SER A 216 5.13 -3.98 12.39
C SER A 216 4.76 -4.82 11.18
N GLN A 217 4.00 -4.27 10.24
CA GLN A 217 3.59 -4.90 8.99
C GLN A 217 4.35 -4.26 7.82
N CYS A 218 3.68 -3.50 6.95
CA CYS A 218 4.26 -2.97 5.72
C CYS A 218 5.13 -1.72 5.89
N ARG A 219 5.05 -1.01 7.03
CA ARG A 219 5.77 0.25 7.29
C ARG A 219 5.51 1.33 6.23
N MET A 220 4.31 1.38 5.67
CA MET A 220 3.92 2.31 4.61
C MET A 220 4.09 3.77 5.05
N ARG A 221 3.78 4.08 6.31
CA ARG A 221 3.90 5.44 6.85
C ARG A 221 5.34 5.92 6.93
N GLU A 222 6.29 5.00 7.08
CA GLU A 222 7.73 5.29 7.20
C GLU A 222 8.44 5.20 5.85
N ALA A 223 8.24 4.11 5.11
CA ALA A 223 9.02 3.74 3.93
C ALA A 223 8.26 3.90 2.60
N GLY A 224 6.94 4.13 2.63
CA GLY A 224 6.10 4.12 1.43
C GLY A 224 6.07 2.74 0.77
N THR A 225 5.65 2.68 -0.49
CA THR A 225 5.58 1.40 -1.21
C THR A 225 6.98 0.83 -1.52
N ALA A 226 8.03 1.65 -1.52
CA ALA A 226 9.41 1.26 -1.84
C ALA A 226 9.98 0.12 -0.93
N HIS A 227 9.37 -0.15 0.23
CA HIS A 227 9.67 -1.35 1.05
C HIS A 227 9.50 -2.68 0.29
N LEU A 228 8.73 -2.69 -0.80
CA LEU A 228 8.57 -3.87 -1.64
C LEU A 228 9.83 -4.24 -2.41
N VAL A 229 10.80 -3.34 -2.61
CA VAL A 229 12.02 -3.63 -3.39
C VAL A 229 12.79 -4.82 -2.81
N GLU A 230 13.12 -4.77 -1.52
CA GLU A 230 13.80 -5.88 -0.85
C GLU A 230 12.95 -7.14 -0.79
N ILE A 231 11.64 -7.03 -0.56
CA ILE A 231 10.76 -8.19 -0.45
C ILE A 231 10.65 -8.90 -1.80
N MET A 232 10.45 -8.16 -2.88
CA MET A 232 10.36 -8.75 -4.22
C MET A 232 11.66 -9.42 -4.64
N ASN A 233 12.80 -8.86 -4.26
CA ASN A 233 14.11 -9.47 -4.51
C ASN A 233 14.28 -10.79 -3.75
N ASP A 234 13.88 -10.85 -2.47
CA ASP A 234 14.01 -12.06 -1.63
C ASP A 234 13.20 -13.26 -2.16
N TYR A 235 12.16 -13.00 -2.95
CA TYR A 235 11.28 -14.03 -3.52
C TYR A 235 11.52 -14.32 -5.03
N ASP A 236 12.58 -13.78 -5.64
CA ASP A 236 12.83 -13.85 -7.09
C ASP A 236 11.72 -13.18 -7.94
N LEU A 237 11.09 -12.11 -7.44
CA LEU A 237 9.95 -11.43 -8.08
C LEU A 237 10.26 -10.02 -8.57
N LEU A 238 11.44 -9.47 -8.26
CA LEU A 238 11.87 -8.13 -8.67
C LEU A 238 12.38 -8.14 -10.12
N PRO A 239 11.83 -7.32 -11.03
CA PRO A 239 12.36 -7.19 -12.38
C PRO A 239 13.79 -6.65 -12.38
N VAL A 240 14.67 -7.41 -13.02
CA VAL A 240 16.08 -7.05 -13.20
C VAL A 240 16.44 -7.22 -14.66
N MET A 241 17.00 -6.16 -15.26
CA MET A 241 17.50 -6.12 -16.63
C MET A 241 16.48 -6.63 -17.66
N ASN A 242 15.38 -5.90 -17.84
CA ASN A 242 14.23 -6.25 -18.69
C ASN A 242 13.59 -7.58 -18.32
N TYR A 243 13.29 -7.75 -17.02
CA TYR A 243 12.69 -8.96 -16.47
C TYR A 243 13.48 -10.24 -16.78
N LYS A 244 14.76 -10.17 -17.21
CA LYS A 244 15.63 -11.34 -17.40
C LYS A 244 15.71 -12.14 -16.10
N PHE A 245 15.92 -11.45 -14.99
CA PHE A 245 16.08 -12.04 -13.67
C PHE A 245 15.03 -11.52 -12.68
N GLY A 246 14.91 -12.23 -11.55
CA GLY A 246 13.99 -11.92 -10.44
C GLY A 246 14.65 -11.31 -9.20
N ALA A 247 15.97 -11.19 -9.21
CA ALA A 247 16.78 -10.70 -8.09
C ALA A 247 18.17 -10.26 -8.57
N HIS A 248 18.83 -9.40 -7.79
CA HIS A 248 20.20 -8.95 -8.06
C HIS A 248 20.97 -8.72 -6.75
N ALA A 249 22.29 -8.96 -6.78
CA ALA A 249 23.14 -8.80 -5.59
C ALA A 249 23.20 -7.33 -5.10
N ASP A 250 23.09 -6.38 -6.02
CA ASP A 250 23.14 -4.95 -5.72
C ASP A 250 21.79 -4.33 -5.31
N THR A 251 20.71 -5.10 -5.23
CA THR A 251 19.39 -4.57 -4.82
C THR A 251 19.43 -3.90 -3.45
N HIS A 252 20.31 -4.35 -2.55
CA HIS A 252 20.52 -3.72 -1.24
C HIS A 252 20.94 -2.23 -1.31
N LYS A 253 21.41 -1.75 -2.47
CA LYS A 253 21.76 -0.33 -2.72
C LYS A 253 20.56 0.55 -3.02
N ILE A 254 19.41 -0.05 -3.34
CA ILE A 254 18.13 0.63 -3.63
C ILE A 254 16.98 0.07 -2.77
N ALA A 255 17.30 -0.60 -1.66
CA ALA A 255 16.31 -1.02 -0.68
C ALA A 255 15.71 0.18 0.05
N SER A 256 14.57 -0.02 0.71
CA SER A 256 13.83 1.06 1.38
C SER A 256 14.65 1.85 2.40
N ASP A 257 15.60 1.22 3.10
CA ASP A 257 16.46 1.90 4.08
C ASP A 257 17.35 3.00 3.47
N LYS A 258 17.56 2.97 2.15
CA LYS A 258 18.31 4.01 1.43
C LYS A 258 17.44 5.22 1.16
N PHE A 259 16.19 4.99 0.77
CA PHE A 259 15.22 6.05 0.52
C PHE A 259 14.75 6.71 1.82
N VAL A 260 14.48 5.91 2.87
CA VAL A 260 14.10 6.43 4.20
C VAL A 260 15.10 7.43 4.77
N LYS A 261 16.40 7.27 4.48
CA LYS A 261 17.45 8.20 4.94
C LYS A 261 17.43 9.55 4.24
N ILE A 262 16.83 9.64 3.06
CA ILE A 262 16.78 10.86 2.24
C ILE A 262 15.39 11.49 2.20
N PHE A 263 14.35 10.78 2.65
CA PHE A 263 13.01 11.36 2.79
C PHE A 263 13.02 12.53 3.78
N SER A 264 12.48 13.66 3.35
CA SER A 264 12.56 14.94 4.07
C SER A 264 11.30 15.30 4.84
N GLN A 265 10.15 14.66 4.53
CA GLN A 265 8.87 15.03 5.11
C GLN A 265 8.87 15.01 6.65
N GLY A 266 9.61 14.06 7.26
CA GLY A 266 9.67 13.94 8.73
C GLY A 266 8.30 13.73 9.41
N VAL A 267 7.27 13.45 8.60
CA VAL A 267 5.86 13.26 8.94
C VAL A 267 5.28 12.20 8.00
N ALA A 268 4.20 11.52 8.38
CA ALA A 268 3.49 10.65 7.45
C ALA A 268 2.63 11.51 6.53
N ASP A 269 2.94 11.52 5.23
CA ASP A 269 2.23 12.29 4.20
C ASP A 269 1.35 11.39 3.33
N GLY A 270 0.22 11.90 2.85
CA GLY A 270 -0.74 11.12 2.09
C GLY A 270 -1.37 11.91 0.95
N CYS A 271 -1.94 11.18 -0.02
CA CYS A 271 -2.49 11.75 -1.26
C CYS A 271 -3.55 12.85 -1.04
N ALA A 272 -4.19 12.87 0.13
CA ALA A 272 -5.15 13.89 0.51
C ALA A 272 -5.13 14.10 2.03
N LEU A 273 -5.57 15.28 2.45
CA LEU A 273 -5.88 15.55 3.84
C LEU A 273 -6.90 14.52 4.35
N GLY A 274 -6.47 13.65 5.26
CA GLY A 274 -7.31 12.64 5.89
C GLY A 274 -7.00 11.22 5.42
N CYS A 275 -5.97 11.05 4.58
CA CYS A 275 -5.43 9.73 4.26
C CYS A 275 -4.88 9.05 5.53
N ASP A 276 -5.46 7.90 5.88
CA ASP A 276 -5.00 7.11 7.03
C ASP A 276 -3.68 6.38 6.75
N MET A 277 -3.46 5.94 5.50
CA MET A 277 -2.29 5.15 5.12
C MET A 277 -1.00 5.98 5.10
N ALA A 278 -1.07 7.22 4.62
CA ALA A 278 0.07 8.15 4.55
C ALA A 278 1.36 7.52 3.96
N CYS A 279 1.21 6.84 2.81
CA CYS A 279 2.31 6.16 2.12
C CYS A 279 3.18 7.08 1.27
N ALA A 280 2.73 8.28 0.93
CA ALA A 280 3.49 9.20 0.08
C ALA A 280 4.78 9.63 0.77
N LYS A 281 5.86 9.77 0.00
CA LYS A 281 7.20 10.13 0.49
C LYS A 281 7.76 11.22 -0.39
N ALA A 282 8.62 12.08 0.13
CA ALA A 282 9.24 13.09 -0.69
C ALA A 282 10.69 13.35 -0.28
N VAL A 283 11.49 13.75 -1.26
CA VAL A 283 12.91 14.09 -1.13
C VAL A 283 13.08 15.58 -1.46
N GLU A 284 13.37 16.39 -0.45
CA GLU A 284 13.74 17.79 -0.61
C GLU A 284 15.24 17.96 -0.88
N GLY A 285 15.57 19.01 -1.62
CA GLY A 285 16.96 19.48 -1.71
C GLY A 285 17.80 18.75 -2.76
N HIS A 286 17.20 17.91 -3.60
CA HIS A 286 17.92 17.22 -4.66
C HIS A 286 18.36 18.20 -5.74
N GLU A 287 19.68 18.35 -5.96
CA GLU A 287 20.23 19.17 -7.03
C GLU A 287 20.32 18.36 -8.33
N LEU A 288 19.59 18.79 -9.35
CA LEU A 288 19.48 18.08 -10.63
C LEU A 288 20.79 18.14 -11.43
N ARG A 289 21.26 17.01 -11.97
CA ARG A 289 22.54 16.89 -12.68
C ARG A 289 22.40 17.09 -14.19
N THR A 290 21.21 16.83 -14.72
CA THR A 290 20.89 16.78 -16.15
C THR A 290 19.70 17.67 -16.49
N GLY A 291 19.36 17.75 -17.78
CA GLY A 291 18.11 18.36 -18.25
C GLY A 291 18.02 19.89 -18.17
N PRO A 292 16.84 20.45 -18.46
CA PRO A 292 16.58 21.89 -18.48
C PRO A 292 16.67 22.53 -17.10
N ASP A 293 16.42 21.77 -16.04
CA ASP A 293 16.45 22.27 -14.65
C ASP A 293 17.78 21.96 -13.94
N LYS A 294 18.83 21.59 -14.69
CA LYS A 294 20.16 21.31 -14.15
C LYS A 294 20.64 22.40 -13.19
N GLY A 295 21.12 21.98 -12.02
CA GLY A 295 21.61 22.85 -10.96
C GLY A 295 20.51 23.46 -10.08
N GLN A 296 19.23 23.21 -10.37
CA GLN A 296 18.14 23.57 -9.47
C GLN A 296 17.99 22.53 -8.36
N SER A 297 17.70 23.01 -7.16
CA SER A 297 17.35 22.18 -6.01
C SER A 297 15.84 22.03 -5.94
N VAL A 298 15.34 20.79 -6.00
CA VAL A 298 13.91 20.49 -6.16
C VAL A 298 13.36 19.60 -5.05
N LEU A 299 12.03 19.56 -4.97
CA LEU A 299 11.26 18.57 -4.23
C LEU A 299 10.85 17.46 -5.20
N VAL A 300 11.11 16.21 -4.85
CA VAL A 300 10.69 15.03 -5.63
C VAL A 300 9.68 14.23 -4.81
N ASP A 301 8.54 13.88 -5.40
CA ASP A 301 7.54 12.99 -4.80
C ASP A 301 7.88 11.53 -5.15
N GLY A 302 8.01 10.69 -4.14
CA GLY A 302 8.49 9.31 -4.23
C GLY A 302 10.00 9.11 -3.94
N PRO A 303 10.62 8.05 -4.47
CA PRO A 303 10.03 7.12 -5.44
C PRO A 303 9.05 6.12 -4.80
N GLU A 304 8.00 5.79 -5.53
CA GLU A 304 7.18 4.59 -5.27
C GLU A 304 7.93 3.31 -5.71
N TYR A 305 7.46 2.13 -5.28
CA TYR A 305 8.03 0.82 -5.63
C TYR A 305 8.23 0.64 -7.13
N GLU A 306 7.18 0.93 -7.90
CA GLU A 306 7.17 0.79 -9.36
C GLU A 306 8.25 1.66 -10.00
N THR A 307 8.43 2.89 -9.53
CA THR A 307 9.52 3.74 -10.01
C THR A 307 10.89 3.22 -9.58
N ALA A 308 11.04 2.80 -8.32
CA ALA A 308 12.31 2.27 -7.80
C ALA A 308 12.75 0.98 -8.51
N SER A 309 11.80 0.12 -8.89
CA SER A 309 12.08 -1.08 -9.68
C SER A 309 12.29 -0.76 -11.15
N GLY A 310 11.33 -0.08 -11.79
CA GLY A 310 11.34 0.18 -13.23
C GLY A 310 12.48 1.08 -13.68
N CYS A 311 12.68 2.19 -12.97
CA CYS A 311 13.78 3.14 -13.23
C CYS A 311 15.06 2.79 -12.45
N GLY A 312 15.09 1.63 -11.78
CA GLY A 312 16.23 1.12 -11.04
C GLY A 312 16.64 -0.26 -11.54
N SER A 313 16.26 -1.30 -10.81
CA SER A 313 16.70 -2.68 -11.05
C SER A 313 16.39 -3.19 -12.46
N ASN A 314 15.23 -2.84 -13.01
CA ASN A 314 14.80 -3.32 -14.33
C ASN A 314 15.67 -2.76 -15.47
N ILE A 315 16.26 -1.57 -15.29
CA ILE A 315 17.23 -0.97 -16.20
C ILE A 315 18.69 -1.09 -15.71
N GLY A 316 18.93 -1.87 -14.65
CA GLY A 316 20.27 -2.13 -14.11
C GLY A 316 20.91 -0.95 -13.36
N ILE A 317 20.11 0.04 -12.93
CA ILE A 317 20.56 1.19 -12.15
C ILE A 317 20.33 0.90 -10.65
N PHE A 318 21.43 0.85 -9.89
CA PHE A 318 21.39 0.60 -8.43
C PHE A 318 21.90 1.83 -7.64
N GLU A 319 21.56 3.02 -8.11
CA GLU A 319 21.93 4.31 -7.52
C GLU A 319 20.65 5.09 -7.11
N PRO A 320 20.37 5.26 -5.81
CA PRO A 320 19.15 5.93 -5.35
C PRO A 320 18.95 7.34 -5.92
N TRP A 321 20.02 8.13 -6.02
CA TRP A 321 19.92 9.51 -6.52
C TRP A 321 19.64 9.59 -8.03
N ALA A 322 20.08 8.60 -8.81
CA ALA A 322 19.69 8.48 -10.21
C ALA A 322 18.20 8.16 -10.34
N ILE A 323 17.68 7.25 -9.51
CA ILE A 323 16.25 6.91 -9.49
C ILE A 323 15.42 8.15 -9.12
N VAL A 324 15.83 8.91 -8.12
CA VAL A 324 15.17 10.17 -7.71
C VAL A 324 15.15 11.19 -8.85
N GLU A 325 16.26 11.36 -9.58
CA GLU A 325 16.33 12.27 -10.71
C GLU A 325 15.45 11.83 -11.89
N ILE A 326 15.43 10.52 -12.21
CA ILE A 326 14.55 9.96 -13.24
C ILE A 326 13.09 10.14 -12.83
N ASN A 327 12.73 9.89 -11.56
CA ASN A 327 11.39 10.12 -11.03
C ASN A 327 10.97 11.57 -11.21
N TYR A 328 11.82 12.53 -10.80
CA TYR A 328 11.55 13.96 -10.97
C TYR A 328 11.22 14.30 -12.42
N TYR A 329 12.05 13.87 -13.38
CA TYR A 329 11.83 14.21 -14.78
C TYR A 329 10.64 13.48 -15.40
N CYS A 330 10.30 12.28 -14.92
CA CYS A 330 9.06 11.63 -15.31
C CYS A 330 7.85 12.47 -14.86
N ASP A 331 7.82 12.92 -13.61
CA ASP A 331 6.74 13.78 -13.10
C ASP A 331 6.70 15.12 -13.82
N HIS A 332 7.87 15.76 -13.98
CA HIS A 332 8.01 17.08 -14.58
C HIS A 332 7.58 17.09 -16.06
N TYR A 333 7.83 16.01 -16.80
CA TYR A 333 7.40 15.88 -18.19
C TYR A 333 6.03 15.22 -18.36
N GLY A 334 5.42 14.71 -17.29
CA GLY A 334 4.16 13.98 -17.35
C GLY A 334 4.29 12.62 -18.05
N VAL A 335 5.35 11.88 -17.76
CA VAL A 335 5.66 10.56 -18.30
C VAL A 335 5.45 9.51 -17.21
N ASP A 336 4.76 8.42 -17.55
CA ASP A 336 4.60 7.28 -16.64
C ASP A 336 5.94 6.56 -16.40
N THR A 337 6.33 6.44 -15.12
CA THR A 337 7.60 5.82 -14.71
C THR A 337 7.65 4.33 -15.03
N ILE A 338 6.51 3.63 -15.01
CA ILE A 338 6.43 2.20 -15.36
C ILE A 338 6.72 2.00 -16.84
N SER A 339 5.94 2.65 -17.70
CA SER A 339 6.16 2.59 -19.15
C SER A 339 7.56 3.05 -19.51
N PHE A 340 8.07 4.13 -18.92
CA PHE A 340 9.43 4.59 -19.18
C PHE A 340 10.52 3.59 -18.73
N GLY A 341 10.43 3.08 -17.50
CA GLY A 341 11.39 2.08 -16.99
C GLY A 341 11.39 0.81 -17.83
N THR A 342 10.22 0.24 -18.08
CA THR A 342 10.08 -1.00 -18.86
C THR A 342 10.46 -0.81 -20.34
N LEU A 343 10.13 0.33 -20.98
CA LEU A 343 10.58 0.59 -22.35
C LEU A 343 12.09 0.78 -22.44
N MET A 344 12.71 1.43 -21.44
CA MET A 344 14.16 1.60 -21.40
C MET A 344 14.86 0.27 -21.18
N ALA A 345 14.30 -0.62 -20.35
CA ALA A 345 14.82 -1.97 -20.17
C ALA A 345 14.82 -2.75 -21.49
N PHE A 346 13.73 -2.67 -22.26
CA PHE A 346 13.64 -3.26 -23.59
C PHE A 346 14.67 -2.69 -24.57
N VAL A 347 14.87 -1.36 -24.57
CA VAL A 347 15.89 -0.68 -25.38
C VAL A 347 17.29 -1.16 -25.01
N MET A 348 17.60 -1.28 -23.72
CA MET A 348 18.90 -1.75 -23.24
C MET A 348 19.18 -3.20 -23.63
N GLU A 349 18.19 -4.10 -23.53
CA GLU A 349 18.36 -5.48 -24.00
C GLU A 349 18.53 -5.52 -25.54
N CYS A 350 17.83 -4.67 -26.29
CA CYS A 350 18.04 -4.54 -27.74
C CYS A 350 19.43 -4.01 -28.10
N PHE A 351 20.01 -3.15 -27.26
CA PHE A 351 21.39 -2.66 -27.41
C PHE A 351 22.40 -3.79 -27.16
N GLU A 352 22.24 -4.55 -26.07
CA GLU A 352 23.09 -5.73 -25.80
C GLU A 352 22.98 -6.81 -26.88
N ALA A 353 21.79 -7.01 -27.44
CA ALA A 353 21.54 -7.96 -28.53
C ALA A 353 22.07 -7.49 -29.90
N GLY A 354 22.64 -6.28 -29.99
CA GLY A 354 23.16 -5.70 -31.24
C GLY A 354 22.09 -5.23 -32.22
N ILE A 355 20.82 -5.19 -31.80
CA ILE A 355 19.71 -4.59 -32.57
C ILE A 355 19.84 -3.07 -32.57
N LEU A 356 20.28 -2.50 -31.44
CA LEU A 356 20.67 -1.11 -31.32
C LEU A 356 22.18 -1.00 -31.10
N ASN A 357 22.72 0.18 -31.39
CA ASN A 357 24.10 0.58 -31.15
C ASN A 357 24.15 2.11 -31.10
N GLU A 358 25.30 2.70 -30.75
CA GLU A 358 25.44 4.16 -30.64
C GLU A 358 25.05 4.90 -31.93
N GLU A 359 25.34 4.35 -33.11
CA GLU A 359 24.93 4.98 -34.38
C GLU A 359 23.39 5.08 -34.48
N ARG A 360 22.69 3.99 -34.16
CA ARG A 360 21.22 3.91 -34.25
C ARG A 360 20.51 4.70 -33.15
N THR A 361 21.18 4.99 -32.04
CA THR A 361 20.65 5.78 -30.91
C THR A 361 21.05 7.25 -30.98
N GLY A 362 21.79 7.68 -32.00
CA GLY A 362 22.23 9.08 -32.14
C GLY A 362 23.41 9.44 -31.22
N GLY A 363 24.25 8.46 -30.88
CA GLY A 363 25.45 8.59 -30.06
C GLY A 363 25.23 8.28 -28.57
N ILE A 364 24.06 7.78 -28.19
CA ILE A 364 23.71 7.53 -26.79
C ILE A 364 24.08 6.09 -26.42
N ASP A 365 24.91 5.91 -25.40
CA ASP A 365 25.20 4.59 -24.81
C ASP A 365 24.02 4.14 -23.95
N LEU A 366 23.36 3.06 -24.39
CA LEU A 366 22.17 2.51 -23.76
C LEU A 366 22.39 1.06 -23.30
N ARG A 367 23.56 0.77 -22.71
CA ARG A 367 23.76 -0.47 -21.94
C ARG A 367 23.01 -0.42 -20.61
N PHE A 368 22.70 -1.60 -20.03
CA PHE A 368 22.14 -1.68 -18.69
C PHE A 368 23.02 -0.92 -17.68
N GLY A 369 22.39 -0.12 -16.82
CA GLY A 369 23.06 0.75 -15.86
C GLY A 369 23.49 2.12 -16.39
N SER A 370 23.23 2.45 -17.66
CA SER A 370 23.54 3.78 -18.23
C SER A 370 22.59 4.86 -17.69
N VAL A 371 23.02 5.56 -16.63
CA VAL A 371 22.25 6.65 -16.00
C VAL A 371 22.10 7.84 -16.96
N GLU A 372 23.21 8.37 -17.49
CA GLU A 372 23.22 9.54 -18.37
C GLU A 372 22.45 9.28 -19.66
N GLY A 373 22.60 8.08 -20.25
CA GLY A 373 21.86 7.70 -21.45
C GLY A 373 20.35 7.60 -21.21
N THR A 374 19.94 7.10 -20.04
CA THR A 374 18.53 7.02 -19.64
C THR A 374 17.92 8.41 -19.50
N LEU A 375 18.57 9.30 -18.76
CA LEU A 375 18.11 10.68 -18.58
C LEU A 375 18.07 11.45 -19.91
N GLU A 376 19.08 11.28 -20.77
CA GLU A 376 19.07 11.94 -22.08
C GLU A 376 17.92 11.46 -22.97
N VAL A 377 17.60 10.16 -22.99
CA VAL A 377 16.41 9.66 -23.71
C VAL A 377 15.13 10.27 -23.15
N LEU A 378 15.00 10.36 -21.81
CA LEU A 378 13.85 11.01 -21.17
C LEU A 378 13.71 12.49 -21.57
N HIS A 379 14.82 13.23 -21.60
CA HIS A 379 14.79 14.62 -22.05
C HIS A 379 14.47 14.74 -23.54
N GLN A 380 14.99 13.86 -24.39
CA GLN A 380 14.63 13.83 -25.82
C GLN A 380 13.16 13.51 -26.04
N MET A 381 12.55 12.65 -25.22
CA MET A 381 11.11 12.41 -25.22
C MET A 381 10.35 13.70 -24.88
N GLY A 382 10.76 14.41 -23.82
CA GLY A 382 10.15 15.70 -23.43
C GLY A 382 10.31 16.80 -24.49
N ARG A 383 11.44 16.83 -25.21
CA ARG A 383 11.69 17.79 -26.31
C ARG A 383 11.10 17.36 -27.65
N GLY A 384 10.73 16.09 -27.82
CA GLY A 384 10.22 15.54 -29.07
C GLY A 384 11.28 15.43 -30.16
N GLU A 385 12.48 14.95 -29.84
CA GLU A 385 13.59 14.84 -30.80
C GLU A 385 14.38 13.52 -30.68
N GLY A 386 15.36 13.34 -31.57
CA GLY A 386 16.35 12.27 -31.51
C GLY A 386 15.78 10.85 -31.39
N PHE A 387 16.42 10.03 -30.56
CA PHE A 387 15.94 8.68 -30.24
C PHE A 387 14.70 8.71 -29.34
N GLY A 388 14.47 9.81 -28.61
CA GLY A 388 13.25 10.05 -27.83
C GLY A 388 11.96 9.96 -28.66
N LEU A 389 11.99 10.34 -29.95
CA LEU A 389 10.86 10.15 -30.87
C LEU A 389 10.53 8.68 -31.18
N ILE A 390 11.51 7.79 -31.03
CA ILE A 390 11.32 6.34 -31.20
C ILE A 390 10.90 5.73 -29.86
N ALA A 391 11.64 6.02 -28.79
CA ALA A 391 11.37 5.52 -27.44
C ALA A 391 9.96 5.92 -26.95
N GLY A 392 9.58 7.19 -27.13
CA GLY A 392 8.29 7.74 -26.71
C GLY A 392 7.06 7.18 -27.43
N GLN A 393 7.23 6.29 -28.43
CA GLN A 393 6.11 5.57 -29.05
C GLN A 393 5.76 4.24 -28.34
N GLY A 394 6.51 3.85 -27.30
CA GLY A 394 6.30 2.63 -26.52
C GLY A 394 6.77 1.35 -27.21
N ILE A 395 6.87 0.26 -26.44
CA ILE A 395 7.46 -1.02 -26.86
C ILE A 395 6.77 -1.57 -28.11
N ARG A 396 5.43 -1.53 -28.15
CA ARG A 396 4.66 -2.05 -29.29
C ARG A 396 5.11 -1.46 -30.63
N ARG A 397 5.36 -0.15 -30.65
CA ARG A 397 5.74 0.56 -31.86
C ARG A 397 7.23 0.41 -32.12
N MET A 398 8.07 0.43 -31.08
CA MET A 398 9.49 0.14 -31.19
C MET A 398 9.77 -1.24 -31.81
N LYS A 399 9.07 -2.30 -31.39
CA LYS A 399 9.16 -3.64 -32.00
C LYS A 399 9.05 -3.57 -33.54
N ARG A 400 8.03 -2.87 -34.04
CA ARG A 400 7.81 -2.69 -35.50
C ARG A 400 8.95 -1.90 -36.15
N ILE A 401 9.33 -0.78 -35.54
CA ILE A 401 10.42 0.08 -36.04
C ILE A 401 11.73 -0.69 -36.11
N PHE A 402 12.06 -1.48 -35.10
CA PHE A 402 13.33 -2.22 -35.03
C PHE A 402 13.37 -3.36 -36.05
N VAL A 403 12.25 -4.03 -36.29
CA VAL A 403 12.14 -5.01 -37.39
C VAL A 403 12.32 -4.31 -38.75
N GLU A 404 11.55 -3.25 -39.00
CA GLU A 404 11.50 -2.58 -40.31
C GLU A 404 12.79 -1.83 -40.66
N ARG A 405 13.43 -1.19 -39.67
CA ARG A 405 14.58 -0.30 -39.90
C ARG A 405 15.92 -0.91 -39.51
N PHE A 406 15.94 -1.80 -38.52
CA PHE A 406 17.18 -2.32 -37.93
C PHE A 406 17.37 -3.83 -38.11
N GLY A 407 16.43 -4.49 -38.79
CA GLY A 407 16.52 -5.92 -39.11
C GLY A 407 16.38 -6.83 -37.90
N ALA A 408 15.70 -6.38 -36.85
CA ALA A 408 15.46 -7.20 -35.66
C ALA A 408 14.63 -8.45 -36.00
N ASP A 409 14.91 -9.58 -35.33
CA ASP A 409 14.05 -10.76 -35.40
C ASP A 409 12.69 -10.47 -34.75
N PRO A 410 11.57 -10.54 -35.50
CA PRO A 410 10.23 -10.28 -34.96
C PRO A 410 9.85 -11.17 -33.78
N ALA A 411 10.27 -12.44 -33.79
CA ALA A 411 9.96 -13.38 -32.71
C ALA A 411 10.70 -13.01 -31.43
N PHE A 412 12.00 -12.70 -31.55
CA PHE A 412 12.82 -12.26 -30.44
C PHE A 412 12.29 -10.97 -29.80
N VAL A 413 12.08 -9.91 -30.58
CA VAL A 413 11.59 -8.63 -30.01
C VAL A 413 10.19 -8.76 -29.41
N GLN A 414 9.35 -9.66 -29.95
CA GLN A 414 8.03 -9.94 -29.39
C GLN A 414 8.14 -10.68 -28.05
N ASP A 415 9.05 -11.64 -27.93
CA ASP A 415 9.24 -12.40 -26.71
C ASP A 415 9.86 -11.56 -25.58
N ILE A 416 10.83 -10.69 -25.88
CA ILE A 416 11.54 -9.88 -24.86
C ILE A 416 10.78 -8.59 -24.49
N GLY A 417 9.93 -8.08 -25.38
CA GLY A 417 9.24 -6.81 -25.15
C GLY A 417 8.05 -6.98 -24.22
N MET A 418 8.26 -6.65 -22.95
CA MET A 418 7.31 -6.74 -21.84
C MET A 418 6.16 -5.72 -21.96
N GLU A 419 5.29 -5.95 -22.94
CA GLU A 419 4.12 -5.14 -23.29
C GLU A 419 2.97 -6.06 -23.71
N ALA A 420 1.76 -5.72 -23.27
CA ALA A 420 0.53 -6.31 -23.79
C ALA A 420 -0.57 -5.25 -23.91
N LYS A 421 -1.47 -5.41 -24.88
CA LYS A 421 -2.58 -4.46 -25.17
C LYS A 421 -2.17 -2.99 -25.42
N GLY A 422 -0.88 -2.67 -25.48
CA GLY A 422 -0.33 -1.36 -25.82
C GLY A 422 0.25 -0.66 -24.63
N LEU A 423 0.35 -1.37 -23.50
CA LEU A 423 0.84 -0.87 -22.23
C LEU A 423 1.95 -1.81 -21.74
N GLU A 424 3.03 -1.22 -21.27
CA GLU A 424 4.16 -1.89 -20.65
C GLU A 424 3.75 -2.58 -19.33
N TYR A 425 4.44 -3.66 -18.98
CA TYR A 425 4.21 -4.39 -17.73
C TYR A 425 4.63 -3.53 -16.53
N SER A 426 3.84 -3.56 -15.46
CA SER A 426 4.31 -3.11 -14.15
C SER A 426 5.25 -4.12 -13.48
N GLU A 427 5.93 -3.69 -12.44
CA GLU A 427 7.23 -4.18 -12.04
C GLU A 427 7.20 -5.46 -11.19
N TYR A 428 6.63 -6.54 -11.73
CA TYR A 428 6.61 -7.85 -11.08
C TYR A 428 6.97 -8.99 -12.06
N VAL A 429 7.96 -9.83 -11.71
CA VAL A 429 8.33 -10.99 -12.51
C VAL A 429 7.28 -12.09 -12.37
N THR A 430 6.65 -12.43 -13.49
CA THR A 430 5.49 -13.33 -13.51
C THR A 430 5.79 -14.76 -13.93
N LYS A 431 7.04 -15.08 -14.29
CA LYS A 431 7.46 -16.39 -14.82
C LYS A 431 6.97 -17.57 -13.99
N GLU A 432 6.95 -17.43 -12.67
CA GLU A 432 6.54 -18.48 -11.75
C GLU A 432 5.12 -18.30 -11.18
N SER A 433 4.53 -17.10 -11.28
CA SER A 433 3.15 -16.85 -10.82
C SER A 433 2.16 -16.91 -11.97
N LEU A 434 1.52 -18.07 -12.12
CA LEU A 434 0.47 -18.24 -13.10
C LEU A 434 -0.74 -17.32 -12.79
N ALA A 435 -1.03 -17.03 -11.52
CA ALA A 435 -2.07 -16.07 -11.16
C ALA A 435 -1.73 -14.66 -11.66
N GLN A 436 -0.50 -14.18 -11.47
CA GLN A 436 -0.09 -12.85 -11.92
C GLN A 436 0.03 -12.78 -13.45
N GLN A 437 0.41 -13.86 -14.14
CA GLN A 437 0.32 -13.96 -15.60
C GLN A 437 -1.12 -13.68 -16.09
N GLY A 438 -2.10 -14.32 -15.46
CA GLY A 438 -3.53 -14.07 -15.73
C GLY A 438 -3.97 -12.64 -15.35
N GLY A 439 -3.43 -12.11 -14.24
CA GLY A 439 -3.70 -10.75 -13.77
C GLY A 439 -3.35 -9.71 -14.84
N TYR A 440 -2.16 -9.81 -15.41
CA TYR A 440 -1.72 -8.94 -16.50
C TYR A 440 -2.38 -9.24 -17.84
N GLY A 441 -2.45 -10.50 -18.21
CA GLY A 441 -2.93 -10.91 -19.51
C GLY A 441 -4.42 -10.63 -19.71
N ILE A 442 -5.25 -10.74 -18.67
CA ILE A 442 -6.71 -10.60 -18.78
C ILE A 442 -7.18 -9.18 -18.40
N ALA A 443 -6.32 -8.37 -17.76
CA ALA A 443 -6.64 -7.00 -17.40
C ALA A 443 -7.15 -6.19 -18.60
N LEU A 444 -8.20 -5.39 -18.35
CA LEU A 444 -8.94 -4.73 -19.44
C LEU A 444 -8.18 -3.56 -20.04
N LYS A 445 -7.35 -2.91 -19.23
CA LYS A 445 -6.58 -1.71 -19.59
C LYS A 445 -5.14 -2.02 -20.02
N GLY A 446 -4.71 -3.28 -19.98
CA GLY A 446 -3.32 -3.69 -20.17
C GLY A 446 -2.67 -4.20 -18.88
N PRO A 447 -1.39 -4.63 -18.93
CA PRO A 447 -0.71 -5.33 -17.84
C PRO A 447 -0.32 -4.41 -16.67
N GLN A 448 -1.32 -3.91 -15.96
CA GLN A 448 -1.15 -3.22 -14.67
C GLN A 448 -1.47 -4.16 -13.50
N HIS A 449 -0.68 -4.10 -12.43
CA HIS A 449 -0.91 -4.89 -11.21
C HIS A 449 -2.11 -4.34 -10.42
N ASP A 450 -2.55 -3.12 -10.76
CA ASP A 450 -3.65 -2.43 -10.11
C ASP A 450 -4.97 -3.21 -10.13
N GLU A 451 -5.25 -3.97 -11.20
CA GLU A 451 -6.44 -4.83 -11.31
C GLU A 451 -6.27 -6.14 -10.53
N ALA A 452 -5.08 -6.72 -10.55
CA ALA A 452 -4.80 -7.99 -9.90
C ALA A 452 -3.35 -8.02 -9.40
N TRP A 453 -3.20 -7.89 -8.08
CA TRP A 453 -1.94 -8.11 -7.40
C TRP A 453 -2.06 -9.40 -6.58
N LEU A 454 -1.75 -10.52 -7.23
CA LEU A 454 -1.96 -11.87 -6.69
C LEU A 454 -0.65 -12.60 -6.42
N ILE A 455 0.48 -11.95 -6.70
CA ILE A 455 1.79 -12.58 -6.70
C ILE A 455 2.17 -13.12 -5.31
N PHE A 456 1.86 -12.41 -4.23
CA PHE A 456 2.07 -12.89 -2.86
C PHE A 456 1.20 -14.10 -2.54
N MET A 457 -0.09 -14.06 -2.90
CA MET A 457 -1.00 -15.18 -2.65
C MET A 457 -0.54 -16.46 -3.37
N ASP A 458 -0.03 -16.32 -4.60
CA ASP A 458 0.40 -17.46 -5.43
C ASP A 458 1.78 -17.98 -5.01
N MET A 459 2.78 -17.09 -4.93
CA MET A 459 4.19 -17.47 -4.79
C MET A 459 4.69 -17.51 -3.35
N VAL A 460 4.26 -16.56 -2.52
CA VAL A 460 4.76 -16.41 -1.15
C VAL A 460 3.93 -17.25 -0.20
N ASN A 461 2.62 -17.02 -0.19
CA ASN A 461 1.69 -17.67 0.76
C ASN A 461 1.13 -19.00 0.23
N LYS A 462 1.23 -19.27 -1.07
CA LYS A 462 0.75 -20.51 -1.74
C LYS A 462 -0.71 -20.84 -1.44
N GLN A 463 -1.57 -19.82 -1.39
CA GLN A 463 -2.97 -19.91 -0.99
C GLN A 463 -3.93 -20.35 -2.09
N ILE A 464 -3.51 -20.29 -3.36
CA ILE A 464 -4.37 -20.54 -4.53
C ILE A 464 -3.81 -21.64 -5.44
N PRO A 465 -3.68 -22.90 -4.98
CA PRO A 465 -2.91 -23.93 -5.68
C PRO A 465 -3.53 -24.40 -7.01
N THR A 466 -4.85 -24.42 -7.13
CA THR A 466 -5.55 -24.96 -8.32
C THR A 466 -5.84 -23.90 -9.38
N PHE A 467 -6.27 -24.34 -10.57
CA PHE A 467 -6.74 -23.41 -11.61
C PHE A 467 -8.03 -22.70 -11.20
N GLU A 468 -8.91 -23.41 -10.49
CA GLU A 468 -10.17 -22.91 -9.96
C GLU A 468 -9.94 -21.85 -8.87
N ASP A 469 -8.99 -22.09 -7.95
CA ASP A 469 -8.64 -21.09 -6.92
C ASP A 469 -8.05 -19.82 -7.55
N LYS A 470 -7.17 -19.99 -8.54
CA LYS A 470 -6.61 -18.87 -9.31
C LYS A 470 -7.70 -18.14 -10.10
N ALA A 471 -8.65 -18.86 -10.67
CA ALA A 471 -9.77 -18.28 -11.40
C ALA A 471 -10.72 -17.48 -10.49
N GLU A 472 -10.97 -17.97 -9.28
CA GLU A 472 -11.72 -17.24 -8.24
C GLU A 472 -10.97 -15.97 -7.84
N ALA A 473 -9.66 -16.04 -7.57
CA ALA A 473 -8.86 -14.86 -7.25
C ALA A 473 -8.86 -13.83 -8.40
N LEU A 474 -8.73 -14.29 -9.65
CA LEU A 474 -8.81 -13.47 -10.86
C LEU A 474 -10.24 -13.00 -11.19
N HIS A 475 -11.25 -13.39 -10.42
CA HIS A 475 -12.57 -12.73 -10.41
C HIS A 475 -12.66 -11.75 -9.25
N TYR A 476 -12.48 -12.23 -8.02
CA TYR A 476 -12.76 -11.49 -6.81
C TYR A 476 -11.92 -10.21 -6.64
N PHE A 477 -10.59 -10.30 -6.77
CA PHE A 477 -9.69 -9.17 -6.50
C PHE A 477 -9.83 -8.04 -7.52
N PRO A 478 -9.93 -8.30 -8.84
CA PRO A 478 -10.25 -7.27 -9.82
C PRO A 478 -11.58 -6.57 -9.58
N MET A 479 -12.61 -7.27 -9.08
CA MET A 479 -13.88 -6.64 -8.78
C MET A 479 -13.76 -5.67 -7.60
N TRP A 480 -13.07 -6.03 -6.51
CA TRP A 480 -12.80 -5.11 -5.40
C TRP A 480 -11.93 -3.93 -5.83
N ARG A 481 -10.84 -4.19 -6.55
CA ARG A 481 -9.92 -3.14 -7.04
C ARG A 481 -10.61 -2.16 -8.00
N THR A 482 -11.56 -2.64 -8.80
CA THR A 482 -12.45 -1.80 -9.62
C THR A 482 -13.45 -1.03 -8.75
N TRP A 483 -14.03 -1.67 -7.73
CA TRP A 483 -15.00 -1.05 -6.82
C TRP A 483 -14.39 0.15 -6.08
N PHE A 484 -13.15 0.03 -5.57
CA PHE A 484 -12.43 1.16 -4.98
C PHE A 484 -12.31 2.35 -5.94
N GLY A 485 -11.92 2.09 -7.19
CA GLY A 485 -11.85 3.12 -8.23
C GLY A 485 -13.19 3.79 -8.54
N LEU A 486 -14.30 3.02 -8.53
CA LEU A 486 -15.65 3.56 -8.75
C LEU A 486 -16.12 4.46 -7.60
N ASN A 487 -15.63 4.23 -6.38
CA ASN A 487 -16.03 4.97 -5.18
C ASN A 487 -15.02 6.04 -4.77
N GLY A 488 -13.92 6.21 -5.52
CA GLY A 488 -12.87 7.18 -5.21
C GLY A 488 -12.11 6.86 -3.91
N LEU A 489 -11.97 5.58 -3.58
CA LEU A 489 -11.31 5.10 -2.36
C LEU A 489 -9.92 4.54 -2.65
N CYS A 490 -9.00 4.71 -1.70
CA CYS A 490 -7.69 4.06 -1.76
C CYS A 490 -7.81 2.57 -1.44
N LYS A 491 -7.24 1.73 -2.30
CA LYS A 491 -7.26 0.27 -2.13
C LYS A 491 -6.24 -0.25 -1.11
N LEU A 492 -5.20 0.53 -0.80
CA LEU A 492 -4.15 0.08 0.13
C LEU A 492 -4.68 -0.13 1.56
N LEU A 493 -5.73 0.63 1.92
CA LEU A 493 -6.41 0.49 3.20
C LEU A 493 -7.12 -0.86 3.36
N TRP A 494 -7.37 -1.58 2.27
CA TRP A 494 -8.06 -2.87 2.35
C TRP A 494 -7.16 -3.97 2.89
N ASN A 495 -5.93 -4.11 2.39
CA ASN A 495 -5.14 -5.33 2.60
C ASN A 495 -3.64 -5.13 2.80
N ASP A 496 -3.12 -3.90 2.86
CA ASP A 496 -1.70 -3.66 3.19
C ASP A 496 -1.46 -3.61 4.71
N VAL A 497 -2.48 -3.22 5.48
CA VAL A 497 -2.47 -3.40 6.93
C VAL A 497 -3.67 -4.26 7.27
N GLU A 498 -3.45 -5.38 7.94
CA GLU A 498 -4.49 -6.35 8.28
C GLU A 498 -4.74 -6.40 9.80
N PRO A 499 -5.96 -6.70 10.25
CA PRO A 499 -6.26 -6.94 11.67
C PRO A 499 -5.40 -8.08 12.25
N GLU A 500 -5.03 -7.98 13.53
CA GLU A 500 -4.20 -9.00 14.21
C GLU A 500 -4.82 -10.41 14.18
N ASP A 501 -6.15 -10.49 14.18
CA ASP A 501 -6.94 -11.72 14.14
C ASP A 501 -7.32 -12.16 12.71
N ASN A 502 -6.84 -11.48 11.66
CA ASN A 502 -7.26 -11.75 10.27
C ASN A 502 -6.95 -13.19 9.83
N ALA A 503 -5.86 -13.77 10.33
CA ALA A 503 -5.48 -15.16 10.06
C ALA A 503 -6.57 -16.18 10.48
N GLU A 504 -7.41 -15.83 11.45
CA GLU A 504 -8.48 -16.69 11.99
C GLU A 504 -9.83 -16.49 11.27
N SER A 505 -9.92 -15.57 10.32
CA SER A 505 -11.18 -15.17 9.66
C SER A 505 -11.77 -16.20 8.69
N GLY A 506 -11.07 -17.31 8.44
CA GLY A 506 -11.44 -18.34 7.46
C GLY A 506 -11.20 -17.95 5.99
N ALA A 507 -11.07 -16.65 5.69
CA ALA A 507 -10.70 -16.13 4.37
C ALA A 507 -9.71 -14.96 4.50
N PRO A 508 -8.53 -15.17 5.11
CA PRO A 508 -7.58 -14.11 5.47
C PRO A 508 -7.20 -13.21 4.29
N ALA A 509 -7.00 -13.78 3.11
CA ALA A 509 -6.65 -13.04 1.90
C ALA A 509 -7.72 -12.03 1.43
N LYS A 510 -8.95 -12.11 1.93
CA LYS A 510 -10.05 -11.20 1.61
C LYS A 510 -10.22 -10.08 2.63
N VAL A 511 -9.54 -10.16 3.77
CA VAL A 511 -9.66 -9.25 4.94
C VAL A 511 -11.12 -8.94 5.30
N PRO A 512 -11.90 -9.96 5.74
CA PRO A 512 -13.36 -9.85 5.84
C PRO A 512 -13.85 -8.70 6.73
N ARG A 513 -13.10 -8.36 7.79
CA ARG A 513 -13.43 -7.24 8.68
C ARG A 513 -13.41 -5.90 7.94
N HIS A 514 -12.42 -5.65 7.10
CA HIS A 514 -12.33 -4.43 6.31
C HIS A 514 -13.44 -4.38 5.25
N VAL A 515 -13.70 -5.52 4.60
CA VAL A 515 -14.84 -5.67 3.67
C VAL A 515 -16.17 -5.30 4.33
N GLN A 516 -16.40 -5.74 5.57
CA GLN A 516 -17.58 -5.32 6.33
C GLN A 516 -17.56 -3.82 6.64
N GLY A 517 -16.41 -3.25 6.99
CA GLY A 517 -16.26 -1.80 7.17
C GLY A 517 -16.67 -0.99 5.93
N TYR A 518 -16.33 -1.45 4.72
CA TYR A 518 -16.79 -0.82 3.48
C TYR A 518 -18.31 -0.95 3.26
N CYS A 519 -18.92 -2.05 3.70
CA CYS A 519 -20.39 -2.19 3.68
C CYS A 519 -21.05 -1.18 4.62
N GLU A 520 -20.51 -1.02 5.84
CA GLU A 520 -20.97 0.00 6.82
C GLU A 520 -20.82 1.42 6.27
N PHE A 521 -19.72 1.70 5.56
CA PHE A 521 -19.49 2.98 4.89
C PHE A 521 -20.56 3.28 3.84
N VAL A 522 -20.83 2.34 2.92
CA VAL A 522 -21.85 2.52 1.86
C VAL A 522 -23.24 2.67 2.46
N ALA A 523 -23.58 1.84 3.45
CA ALA A 523 -24.88 1.88 4.10
C ALA A 523 -25.08 3.19 4.88
N GLY A 524 -24.05 3.67 5.59
CA GLY A 524 -24.11 4.95 6.27
C GLY A 524 -24.17 6.14 5.32
N MET A 525 -23.49 6.06 4.16
CA MET A 525 -23.51 7.15 3.18
C MET A 525 -24.87 7.24 2.47
N THR A 526 -25.41 6.10 2.04
CA THR A 526 -26.55 6.05 1.12
C THR A 526 -27.88 5.70 1.79
N GLY A 527 -27.85 5.21 3.03
CA GLY A 527 -29.02 4.63 3.72
C GLY A 527 -29.45 3.26 3.18
N ARG A 528 -28.68 2.66 2.27
CA ARG A 528 -28.98 1.35 1.66
C ARG A 528 -28.11 0.28 2.30
N GLU A 529 -28.73 -0.67 2.99
CA GLU A 529 -28.01 -1.86 3.45
C GLU A 529 -27.46 -2.64 2.25
N VAL A 530 -26.22 -3.09 2.40
CA VAL A 530 -25.48 -3.82 1.36
C VAL A 530 -24.67 -4.93 2.00
N THR A 531 -24.45 -5.99 1.23
CA THR A 531 -23.55 -7.10 1.54
C THR A 531 -22.27 -6.99 0.70
N PRO A 532 -21.21 -7.75 1.02
CA PRO A 532 -20.01 -7.82 0.18
C PRO A 532 -20.31 -8.20 -1.27
N ASP A 533 -21.24 -9.12 -1.50
CA ASP A 533 -21.64 -9.56 -2.84
C ASP A 533 -22.39 -8.47 -3.63
N ASP A 534 -23.14 -7.60 -2.94
CA ASP A 534 -23.76 -6.43 -3.57
C ASP A 534 -22.70 -5.47 -4.11
N LEU A 535 -21.62 -5.23 -3.34
CA LEU A 535 -20.50 -4.37 -3.75
C LEU A 535 -19.73 -4.97 -4.94
N ILE A 536 -19.45 -6.28 -4.89
CA ILE A 536 -18.84 -7.01 -6.01
C ILE A 536 -19.72 -6.94 -7.26
N THR A 537 -21.04 -7.11 -7.13
CA THR A 537 -21.96 -7.05 -8.26
C THR A 537 -21.97 -5.67 -8.92
N GLN A 538 -21.78 -4.59 -8.15
CA GLN A 538 -21.66 -3.23 -8.70
C GLN A 538 -20.47 -3.10 -9.64
N SER A 539 -19.28 -3.54 -9.21
CA SER A 539 -18.07 -3.46 -10.04
C SER A 539 -18.04 -4.51 -11.15
N GLU A 540 -18.59 -5.71 -10.93
CA GLU A 540 -18.70 -6.74 -11.97
C GLU A 540 -19.53 -6.28 -13.17
N ARG A 541 -20.59 -5.49 -12.91
CA ARG A 541 -21.37 -4.82 -13.95
C ARG A 541 -20.49 -3.93 -14.83
N VAL A 542 -19.70 -3.06 -14.20
CA VAL A 542 -18.83 -2.12 -14.92
C VAL A 542 -17.70 -2.83 -15.64
N TYR A 543 -17.09 -3.83 -15.01
CA TYR A 543 -15.98 -4.60 -15.58
C TYR A 543 -16.43 -5.36 -16.85
N ASN A 544 -17.60 -5.99 -16.83
CA ASN A 544 -18.14 -6.65 -18.02
C ASN A 544 -18.55 -5.65 -19.11
N PHE A 545 -19.10 -4.49 -18.72
CA PHE A 545 -19.37 -3.42 -19.67
C PHE A 545 -18.08 -2.92 -20.35
N GLN A 546 -16.99 -2.73 -19.60
CA GLN A 546 -15.68 -2.37 -20.15
C GLN A 546 -15.12 -3.45 -21.09
N ARG A 547 -15.30 -4.75 -20.75
CA ARG A 547 -14.90 -5.85 -21.65
C ARG A 547 -15.68 -5.82 -22.97
N ILE A 548 -16.98 -5.55 -22.93
CA ILE A 548 -17.82 -5.41 -24.12
C ILE A 548 -17.48 -4.14 -24.90
N PHE A 549 -17.14 -3.05 -24.21
CA PHE A 549 -16.63 -1.84 -24.84
C PHE A 549 -15.34 -2.13 -25.62
N ASN A 550 -14.40 -2.89 -25.04
CA ASN A 550 -13.21 -3.34 -25.75
C ASN A 550 -13.57 -4.18 -27.00
N LEU A 551 -14.59 -5.04 -26.91
CA LEU A 551 -15.09 -5.80 -28.06
C LEU A 551 -15.62 -4.88 -29.17
N LYS A 552 -16.40 -3.85 -28.82
CA LYS A 552 -16.90 -2.83 -29.74
C LYS A 552 -15.76 -2.12 -30.47
N MET A 553 -14.64 -1.89 -29.78
CA MET A 553 -13.44 -1.26 -30.34
C MET A 553 -12.57 -2.23 -31.18
N GLY A 554 -13.02 -3.47 -31.41
CA GLY A 554 -12.31 -4.48 -32.19
C GLY A 554 -11.35 -5.37 -31.37
N TYR A 555 -11.31 -5.18 -30.05
CA TYR A 555 -10.46 -5.92 -29.11
C TYR A 555 -11.28 -6.92 -28.27
N GLY A 556 -10.92 -7.17 -27.00
CA GLY A 556 -11.76 -7.91 -26.04
C GLY A 556 -11.97 -9.42 -26.29
N ARG A 557 -11.27 -10.00 -27.26
CA ARG A 557 -11.21 -11.46 -27.51
C ARG A 557 -9.98 -12.12 -26.89
N ARG A 558 -9.98 -13.45 -26.77
CA ARG A 558 -8.88 -14.28 -26.21
C ARG A 558 -7.51 -13.95 -26.79
N ARG A 559 -7.42 -13.73 -28.10
CA ARG A 559 -6.15 -13.35 -28.77
C ARG A 559 -5.51 -12.08 -28.20
N HIS A 560 -6.30 -11.17 -27.63
CA HIS A 560 -5.81 -9.92 -27.03
C HIS A 560 -5.39 -10.11 -25.57
N ASP A 561 -5.67 -11.27 -24.97
CA ASP A 561 -5.18 -11.68 -23.66
C ASP A 561 -3.87 -12.49 -23.78
N ALA A 562 -3.25 -12.50 -24.96
CA ALA A 562 -1.91 -13.03 -25.15
C ALA A 562 -0.86 -12.15 -24.45
N ILE A 563 0.18 -12.80 -23.93
CA ILE A 563 1.27 -12.18 -23.16
C ILE A 563 2.63 -12.58 -23.77
N PRO A 564 3.67 -11.71 -23.71
CA PRO A 564 5.00 -12.04 -24.21
C PRO A 564 5.57 -13.27 -23.48
N TYR A 565 6.34 -14.11 -24.18
CA TYR A 565 6.85 -15.34 -23.56
C TYR A 565 7.76 -15.07 -22.36
N ARG A 566 8.46 -13.93 -22.30
CA ARG A 566 9.23 -13.50 -21.11
C ARG A 566 8.42 -13.45 -19.81
N SER A 567 7.13 -13.15 -19.88
CA SER A 567 6.23 -13.19 -18.72
C SER A 567 5.94 -14.62 -18.23
N GLN A 568 6.18 -15.62 -19.07
CA GLN A 568 5.90 -17.02 -18.79
C GLN A 568 7.17 -17.81 -18.51
N GLY A 569 8.29 -17.53 -19.18
CA GLY A 569 9.52 -18.31 -19.05
C GLY A 569 10.78 -17.62 -19.61
N PRO A 570 11.92 -18.34 -19.59
CA PRO A 570 13.20 -17.81 -20.06
C PRO A 570 13.26 -17.76 -21.60
N VAL A 571 13.48 -16.57 -22.16
CA VAL A 571 13.59 -16.31 -23.61
C VAL A 571 15.02 -16.46 -24.11
N THR A 572 16.05 -16.34 -23.26
CA THR A 572 17.45 -16.53 -23.66
C THR A 572 18.10 -17.72 -22.94
N ALA A 573 19.26 -18.16 -23.44
CA ALA A 573 20.09 -19.15 -22.78
C ALA A 573 20.56 -18.67 -21.41
N GLU A 574 20.95 -17.39 -21.31
CA GLU A 574 21.36 -16.72 -20.07
C GLU A 574 20.28 -16.83 -18.99
N GLU A 575 19.03 -16.51 -19.33
CA GLU A 575 17.92 -16.61 -18.38
C GLU A 575 17.67 -18.04 -17.93
N TYR A 576 17.71 -19.02 -18.85
CA TYR A 576 17.53 -20.42 -18.48
C TYR A 576 18.62 -20.87 -17.50
N LEU A 577 19.88 -20.59 -17.84
CA LEU A 577 21.04 -21.01 -17.05
C LEU A 577 21.08 -20.33 -15.69
N SER A 578 20.62 -19.08 -15.58
CA SER A 578 20.54 -18.37 -14.30
C SER A 578 19.72 -19.11 -13.24
N ARG A 579 18.77 -19.96 -13.66
CA ARG A 579 17.88 -20.71 -12.77
C ARG A 579 17.69 -22.17 -13.23
N GLN A 580 18.75 -22.76 -13.78
CA GLN A 580 18.73 -24.07 -14.41
C GLN A 580 18.11 -25.14 -13.52
N ASP A 581 18.53 -25.24 -12.25
CA ASP A 581 18.03 -26.26 -11.33
C ASP A 581 16.50 -26.20 -11.15
N ARG A 582 15.92 -25.00 -11.12
CA ARG A 582 14.46 -24.83 -11.00
C ARG A 582 13.76 -25.29 -12.29
N TYR A 583 14.28 -24.92 -13.45
CA TYR A 583 13.67 -25.30 -14.74
C TYR A 583 13.85 -26.79 -15.04
N ASP A 584 15.04 -27.36 -14.82
CA ASP A 584 15.32 -28.78 -14.97
C ASP A 584 14.47 -29.63 -14.00
N LYS A 585 14.13 -29.10 -12.81
CA LYS A 585 13.16 -29.73 -11.91
C LYS A 585 11.75 -29.76 -12.50
N GLN A 586 11.25 -28.66 -13.06
CA GLN A 586 9.92 -28.62 -13.70
C GLN A 586 9.82 -29.57 -14.90
N LEU A 587 10.87 -29.62 -15.74
CA LEU A 587 10.95 -30.57 -16.84
C LEU A 587 10.80 -32.03 -16.36
N ARG A 588 11.46 -32.40 -15.25
CA ARG A 588 11.37 -33.75 -14.68
C ARG A 588 10.02 -34.03 -14.03
N GLU A 589 9.57 -33.15 -13.14
CA GLU A 589 8.44 -33.41 -12.25
C GLU A 589 7.08 -33.11 -12.89
N GLU A 590 7.00 -32.09 -13.75
CA GLU A 590 5.71 -31.66 -14.34
C GLU A 590 5.52 -32.13 -15.77
N ILE A 591 6.61 -32.24 -16.55
CA ILE A 591 6.55 -32.66 -17.96
C ILE A 591 6.92 -34.15 -18.12
N GLY A 592 7.74 -34.70 -17.22
CA GLY A 592 8.17 -36.10 -17.27
C GLY A 592 9.31 -36.38 -18.26
N VAL A 593 10.15 -35.39 -18.55
CA VAL A 593 11.32 -35.53 -19.44
C VAL A 593 12.62 -35.37 -18.66
N ASP A 594 13.68 -36.08 -19.07
CA ASP A 594 15.01 -35.96 -18.47
C ASP A 594 15.83 -34.84 -19.14
N PRO A 595 16.11 -33.72 -18.46
CA PRO A 595 16.86 -32.59 -19.01
C PRO A 595 18.28 -32.97 -19.44
N ALA A 596 18.88 -34.01 -18.83
CA ALA A 596 20.23 -34.46 -19.17
C ALA A 596 20.32 -35.05 -20.59
N THR A 597 19.19 -35.50 -21.14
CA THR A 597 19.10 -36.06 -22.50
C THR A 597 18.85 -35.01 -23.59
N MET A 598 18.71 -33.74 -23.20
CA MET A 598 18.25 -32.66 -24.07
C MET A 598 19.31 -31.56 -24.19
N THR A 599 19.45 -31.01 -25.39
CA THR A 599 20.16 -29.75 -25.61
C THR A 599 19.47 -28.59 -24.88
N LEU A 600 20.17 -27.49 -24.66
CA LEU A 600 19.59 -26.32 -23.97
C LEU A 600 18.38 -25.76 -24.71
N ASP A 601 18.42 -25.73 -26.04
CA ASP A 601 17.29 -25.23 -26.85
C ASP A 601 16.10 -26.18 -26.82
N GLU A 602 16.32 -27.50 -26.82
CA GLU A 602 15.24 -28.48 -26.63
C GLU A 602 14.59 -28.33 -25.25
N ARG A 603 15.39 -28.13 -24.19
CA ARG A 603 14.89 -27.88 -22.83
C ARG A 603 14.03 -26.63 -22.77
N ARG A 604 14.53 -25.52 -23.32
CA ARG A 604 13.80 -24.25 -23.39
C ARG A 604 12.51 -24.36 -24.20
N ALA A 605 12.54 -25.06 -25.33
CA ALA A 605 11.35 -25.29 -26.15
C ALA A 605 10.31 -26.18 -25.46
N ALA A 606 10.73 -27.21 -24.73
CA ALA A 606 9.82 -28.05 -23.94
C ALA A 606 9.17 -27.27 -22.80
N LEU A 607 9.96 -26.48 -22.07
CA LEU A 607 9.47 -25.60 -21.01
C LEU A 607 8.47 -24.57 -21.57
N ARG A 608 8.77 -23.95 -22.71
CA ARG A 608 7.89 -23.00 -23.39
C ARG A 608 6.51 -23.59 -23.65
N ARG A 609 6.47 -24.75 -24.32
CA ARG A 609 5.20 -25.44 -24.64
C ARG A 609 4.39 -25.76 -23.39
N HIS A 610 5.04 -26.20 -22.31
CA HIS A 610 4.37 -26.49 -21.05
C HIS A 610 3.77 -25.23 -20.42
N ARG A 611 4.56 -24.15 -20.29
CA ARG A 611 4.12 -22.91 -19.64
C ARG A 611 3.04 -22.18 -20.45
N GLU A 612 3.17 -22.11 -21.77
CA GLU A 612 2.11 -21.58 -22.64
C GLU A 612 0.82 -22.42 -22.53
N GLY A 613 0.94 -23.74 -22.46
CA GLY A 613 -0.20 -24.63 -22.23
C GLY A 613 -0.87 -24.42 -20.86
N ARG A 614 -0.09 -24.19 -19.80
CA ARG A 614 -0.61 -23.84 -18.46
C ARG A 614 -1.38 -22.52 -18.49
N TYR A 615 -0.85 -21.50 -19.19
CA TYR A 615 -1.54 -20.22 -19.35
C TYR A 615 -2.88 -20.36 -20.08
N GLN A 616 -2.95 -21.17 -21.15
CA GLN A 616 -4.23 -21.43 -21.83
C GLN A 616 -5.26 -22.11 -20.92
N LYS A 617 -4.85 -23.08 -20.09
CA LYS A 617 -5.74 -23.73 -19.11
C LYS A 617 -6.23 -22.75 -18.04
N LEU A 618 -5.40 -21.80 -17.62
CA LEU A 618 -5.81 -20.73 -16.72
C LEU A 618 -6.89 -19.85 -17.37
N LEU A 619 -6.68 -19.40 -18.62
CA LEU A 619 -7.68 -18.60 -19.33
C LEU A 619 -9.03 -19.32 -19.40
N ASP A 620 -9.04 -20.62 -19.66
CA ASP A 620 -10.27 -21.41 -19.70
C ASP A 620 -11.01 -21.41 -18.35
N ALA A 621 -10.26 -21.61 -17.25
CA ALA A 621 -10.82 -21.57 -15.90
C ALA A 621 -11.37 -20.18 -15.54
N VAL A 622 -10.62 -19.11 -15.85
CA VAL A 622 -11.02 -17.72 -15.57
C VAL A 622 -12.25 -17.32 -16.38
N TYR A 623 -12.27 -17.62 -17.68
CA TYR A 623 -13.40 -17.29 -18.55
C TYR A 623 -14.66 -18.01 -18.10
N LYS A 624 -14.55 -19.30 -17.75
CA LYS A 624 -15.67 -20.04 -17.16
C LYS A 624 -16.16 -19.36 -15.87
N ARG A 625 -15.25 -18.99 -14.96
CA ARG A 625 -15.60 -18.33 -13.70
C ARG A 625 -16.25 -16.96 -13.89
N ARG A 626 -15.83 -16.20 -14.89
CA ARG A 626 -16.39 -14.88 -15.24
C ARG A 626 -17.69 -14.96 -16.05
N GLY A 627 -18.11 -16.16 -16.48
CA GLY A 627 -19.29 -16.34 -17.34
C GLY A 627 -19.07 -15.83 -18.76
N TRP A 628 -17.87 -16.04 -19.30
CA TRP A 628 -17.45 -15.66 -20.64
C TRP A 628 -17.35 -16.89 -21.56
N THR A 629 -17.41 -16.67 -22.86
CA THR A 629 -17.15 -17.72 -23.86
C THR A 629 -15.68 -18.14 -23.85
N PRO A 630 -15.32 -19.28 -24.49
CA PRO A 630 -13.91 -19.65 -24.68
C PRO A 630 -13.06 -18.62 -25.42
N ASP A 631 -13.70 -17.73 -26.21
CA ASP A 631 -13.04 -16.59 -26.88
C ASP A 631 -13.00 -15.33 -25.99
N GLY A 632 -13.32 -15.44 -24.69
CA GLY A 632 -13.19 -14.38 -23.71
C GLY A 632 -14.22 -13.25 -23.84
N ILE A 633 -15.40 -13.53 -24.40
CA ILE A 633 -16.50 -12.57 -24.55
C ILE A 633 -17.56 -12.84 -23.48
N PRO A 634 -18.08 -11.83 -22.75
CA PRO A 634 -19.19 -12.05 -21.82
C PRO A 634 -20.40 -12.70 -22.48
N THR A 635 -20.96 -13.73 -21.86
CA THR A 635 -22.16 -14.42 -22.37
C THR A 635 -23.40 -13.55 -22.24
N LEU A 636 -24.43 -13.83 -23.05
CA LEU A 636 -25.73 -13.15 -22.92
C LEU A 636 -26.37 -13.41 -21.54
N ALA A 637 -26.22 -14.63 -21.00
CA ALA A 637 -26.66 -14.95 -19.65
C ALA A 637 -25.98 -14.08 -18.58
N LYS A 638 -24.66 -13.86 -18.70
CA LYS A 638 -23.91 -12.96 -17.81
C LYS A 638 -24.38 -11.50 -17.98
N ALA A 639 -24.58 -11.04 -19.21
CA ALA A 639 -25.08 -9.68 -19.47
C ALA A 639 -26.46 -9.44 -18.85
N ARG A 640 -27.39 -10.39 -19.02
CA ARG A 640 -28.74 -10.37 -18.40
C ARG A 640 -28.66 -10.40 -16.86
N ALA A 641 -27.81 -11.26 -16.29
CA ALA A 641 -27.63 -11.35 -14.84
C ALA A 641 -27.12 -10.04 -14.23
N LEU A 642 -26.28 -9.29 -14.95
CA LEU A 642 -25.77 -7.99 -14.52
C LEU A 642 -26.70 -6.82 -14.88
N GLY A 643 -27.75 -7.07 -15.68
CA GLY A 643 -28.70 -6.06 -16.15
C GLY A 643 -28.13 -5.08 -17.18
N ILE A 644 -27.01 -5.43 -17.83
CA ILE A 644 -26.37 -4.60 -18.87
C ILE A 644 -26.88 -4.91 -20.28
N ASP A 645 -27.66 -5.98 -20.44
CA ASP A 645 -28.42 -6.29 -21.65
C ASP A 645 -29.39 -5.17 -22.07
N LYS A 646 -29.76 -4.31 -21.13
CA LYS A 646 -30.62 -3.13 -21.37
C LYS A 646 -29.89 -1.96 -22.04
N VAL A 647 -28.56 -2.02 -22.17
CA VAL A 647 -27.79 -0.99 -22.89
C VAL A 647 -28.05 -1.15 -24.38
N GLU A 648 -28.50 -0.08 -25.02
CA GLU A 648 -28.83 -0.05 -26.45
C GLU A 648 -27.66 -0.57 -27.31
N GLY A 649 -27.95 -1.51 -28.22
CA GLY A 649 -26.96 -2.08 -29.14
C GLY A 649 -26.05 -3.16 -28.53
N LEU A 650 -26.13 -3.43 -27.22
CA LEU A 650 -25.22 -4.38 -26.56
C LEU A 650 -25.54 -5.82 -26.97
N VAL A 651 -26.82 -6.21 -26.99
CA VAL A 651 -27.23 -7.57 -27.36
C VAL A 651 -26.92 -7.84 -28.83
N GLU A 652 -27.15 -6.86 -29.70
CA GLU A 652 -26.82 -6.92 -31.12
C GLU A 652 -25.32 -7.07 -31.35
N LEU A 653 -24.50 -6.33 -30.57
CA LEU A 653 -23.04 -6.46 -30.60
C LEU A 653 -22.59 -7.86 -30.18
N LEU A 654 -23.16 -8.41 -29.10
CA LEU A 654 -22.84 -9.78 -28.66
C LEU A 654 -23.23 -10.81 -29.74
N ALA A 655 -24.42 -10.68 -30.32
CA ALA A 655 -24.89 -11.56 -31.40
C ALA A 655 -23.99 -11.48 -32.65
N ALA A 656 -23.57 -10.27 -33.05
CA ALA A 656 -22.64 -10.08 -34.17
C ALA A 656 -21.26 -10.74 -33.94
N HIS A 657 -20.92 -11.04 -32.70
CA HIS A 657 -19.69 -11.71 -32.30
C HIS A 657 -19.89 -13.20 -31.94
N GLY A 658 -21.05 -13.78 -32.28
CA GLY A 658 -21.34 -15.21 -32.12
C GLY A 658 -21.81 -15.60 -30.72
N VAL A 659 -22.22 -14.65 -29.89
CA VAL A 659 -22.82 -14.90 -28.57
C VAL A 659 -24.34 -14.82 -28.70
N THR A 660 -24.98 -15.98 -28.89
CA THR A 660 -26.44 -16.14 -28.88
C THR A 660 -26.91 -16.81 -27.58
N GLU A 661 -28.23 -16.98 -27.41
CA GLU A 661 -28.86 -17.53 -26.18
C GLU A 661 -28.21 -18.79 -25.62
#